data_AF-A0A9P8WF78-F1
#
_entry.id   AF-A0A9P8WF78-F1
#
_cell.length_a   1.000
_cell.length_b   1.000
_cell.length_c   1.000
_cell.angle_alpha   90.00
_cell.angle_beta   90.00
_cell.angle_gamma   90.00
#
_symmetry.space_group_name_H-M   'P 1'
#
loop_
_entity.id
_entity.type
_entity.pdbx_description
1 polymer ?
#
loop_
_entity_poly.entity_id
_entity_poly.type
_entity_poly.pdbx_seq_one_letter_code
_entity_poly.pdbx_strand_id
1 'polypeptide(L)'
;MAGRVRQPIDEAAFQRYISENVPVIKLPIDLKQFGFGQSNPTYQITAADGQRFVMRKKPPGKLLSKTAHKVEREYRIMHALEHTDVAVPKTYCLCEDESIIGTPFYIMEFLDGRIFEDFTMPGVSAADREALWREAVKTLARFHAVDYKDVGLERFGKPAGFYNRQISTWVTICGSQEKAVDVESKEPVGKLPHFDETVRFFKNERLQPKDRATLVHGDYKIDNLVFHKTEPRVIGILDWEMSTVGHPLSDVCNFMTNFYTAQHSGASPYDASSFLPGATPGLPQPEQILSWYTETSGYDPRGEIPWGMAFNIWRLAGVCQGIAARYAVRQASSEKAKHHAVTRGPMAEFAWALAKAAGAEEVSLHSLHIHSPSAKQQQQPANPSSPSAGHPSSRRPMADQRRRIRLPTPPTPTNSRHHIDERRPLLRSLSSVAGPGVESADTLYSCMTDPHSHLPVYTSIHRIRRDIISVVEDHLSLEQLQDLKINVTVVRPLVDKFYSLNDISIIYCLLVNRAQFLEEQSHLNSRHNVNHSRATLCELIATRILRRFGEAHDGPDGLLLLAHILVAGFEPFQNAPDEIRAEAERTTTWMHHKTLPSLEIAIVTESKLFLSSTTCQKVVNAIYDGRIVYTPSTFWDIIPDHYKLKPISLYDPRDSPLLNQYRLIVPRTRSVLESLQFVILLCLYISVMVYRTTSHWGVLEILFDIFAFGWALDQFATILAHGWNVYTQNLWSFLDVTFITIYWVYMILRLYGQHMHSISPVEQAYDVLALAAPVLIPRLAFNLLRDNLVFLSLRSMMADFFFLTALSAWCFFGFMLSLLWLGEGTHQLVTISKWMIYIWFGLDGTGIQRSTEFHWLLGPSVMVAFAFLGNTLFLTILVSMLSNTFSNISANATHETMFRRAVLTLEGVKADAVFAYQPPFNIVAVFLFVPLKFVVSPRWFHKIHVAAVKFLNLPLLLIIAVAERRLLWPPRSPYETDAERKAATPTKSQFWKKWRLTVHRDLRAVFQVPPPDTVHDDIAVDDDLTHHLIRRQFTGKTNPNHEPQGRRPSRRDSMFPGISHKLQGSFAEPEDFEDLNSRIGNIERSMRRMEAMLSQLVPSVEDAIADEMDESGTLGGGTTTQSSATKLVD
;
A
#
# COMPACT_ATOMS: atom_id res chain seq x y z
N MET A 1 29.81 -3.81 -24.52
CA MET A 1 29.70 -2.61 -25.41
C MET A 1 28.71 -1.62 -24.82
N ALA A 2 28.91 -0.32 -25.06
CA ALA A 2 27.94 0.73 -24.73
C ALA A 2 27.18 1.15 -26.00
N GLY A 3 25.86 1.28 -25.91
CA GLY A 3 24.96 1.57 -27.03
C GLY A 3 24.07 2.79 -26.78
N ARG A 4 23.01 2.93 -27.58
CA ARG A 4 22.04 4.04 -27.47
C ARG A 4 21.44 4.09 -26.07
N VAL A 5 21.32 5.30 -25.54
CA VAL A 5 20.66 5.61 -24.27
C VAL A 5 19.20 5.13 -24.30
N ARG A 6 18.82 4.24 -23.36
CA ARG A 6 17.47 3.64 -23.29
C ARG A 6 16.54 4.35 -22.29
N GLN A 7 17.10 5.08 -21.33
CA GLN A 7 16.36 5.92 -20.39
C GLN A 7 16.78 7.38 -20.62
N PRO A 8 15.84 8.31 -20.92
CA PRO A 8 16.18 9.69 -21.25
C PRO A 8 16.86 10.39 -20.06
N ILE A 9 17.83 11.25 -20.38
CA ILE A 9 18.58 12.11 -19.46
C ILE A 9 18.57 13.52 -20.06
N ASP A 10 18.37 14.55 -19.23
CA ASP A 10 18.60 15.93 -19.65
C ASP A 10 20.11 16.17 -19.75
N GLU A 11 20.66 15.97 -20.94
CA GLU A 11 22.09 16.15 -21.21
C GLU A 11 22.54 17.61 -20.99
N ALA A 12 21.65 18.60 -21.13
CA ALA A 12 22.01 20.00 -20.91
C ALA A 12 22.12 20.32 -19.42
N ALA A 13 21.21 19.81 -18.59
CA ALA A 13 21.32 19.89 -17.12
C ALA A 13 22.54 19.13 -16.61
N PHE A 14 22.79 17.92 -17.15
CA PHE A 14 23.93 17.10 -16.78
C PHE A 14 25.27 17.74 -17.15
N GLN A 15 25.39 18.32 -18.35
CA GLN A 15 26.60 19.03 -18.77
C GLN A 15 26.88 20.29 -17.92
N ARG A 16 25.85 21.06 -17.54
CA ARG A 16 26.01 22.18 -16.58
C ARG A 16 26.59 21.68 -15.26
N TYR A 17 25.96 20.66 -14.66
CA TYR A 17 26.43 20.07 -13.40
C TYR A 17 27.88 19.57 -13.50
N ILE A 18 28.26 18.91 -14.61
CA ILE A 18 29.63 18.46 -14.86
C ILE A 18 30.61 19.65 -14.91
N SER A 19 30.28 20.75 -15.61
CA SER A 19 31.18 21.90 -15.72
C SER A 19 31.48 22.56 -14.37
N GLU A 20 30.52 22.53 -13.44
CA GLU A 20 30.65 23.11 -12.10
C GLU A 20 31.33 22.15 -11.11
N ASN A 21 30.99 20.85 -11.14
CA ASN A 21 31.35 19.90 -10.09
C ASN A 21 32.45 18.90 -10.48
N VAL A 22 32.69 18.68 -11.78
CA VAL A 22 33.68 17.71 -12.29
C VAL A 22 34.49 18.31 -13.47
N PRO A 23 35.26 19.39 -13.24
CA PRO A 23 35.93 20.17 -14.31
C PRO A 23 37.04 19.42 -15.07
N VAL A 24 37.35 18.18 -14.66
CA VAL A 24 38.22 17.26 -15.42
C VAL A 24 37.52 16.71 -16.67
N ILE A 25 36.19 16.53 -16.65
CA ILE A 25 35.41 16.10 -17.82
C ILE A 25 35.20 17.29 -18.73
N LYS A 26 35.77 17.26 -19.94
CA LYS A 26 35.65 18.33 -20.93
C LYS A 26 34.35 18.21 -21.72
N LEU A 27 33.64 19.34 -21.84
CA LEU A 27 32.42 19.47 -22.64
C LEU A 27 32.74 19.79 -24.11
N PRO A 28 31.86 19.43 -25.07
CA PRO A 28 30.65 18.63 -24.90
C PRO A 28 30.97 17.15 -24.60
N ILE A 29 29.98 16.41 -24.10
CA ILE A 29 30.10 14.97 -23.83
C ILE A 29 29.29 14.14 -24.82
N ASP A 30 29.74 12.92 -25.09
CA ASP A 30 28.97 11.85 -25.73
C ASP A 30 28.56 10.81 -24.67
N LEU A 31 27.26 10.53 -24.55
CA LEU A 31 26.71 9.64 -23.52
C LEU A 31 26.16 8.36 -24.16
N LYS A 32 26.66 7.20 -23.70
CA LYS A 32 26.22 5.87 -24.14
C LYS A 32 25.87 5.01 -22.95
N GLN A 33 24.85 4.16 -23.06
CA GLN A 33 24.45 3.28 -21.96
C GLN A 33 25.07 1.90 -22.12
N PHE A 34 25.61 1.31 -21.05
CA PHE A 34 26.10 -0.07 -21.10
C PHE A 34 24.95 -1.06 -21.34
N GLY A 35 25.23 -2.12 -22.11
CA GLY A 35 24.27 -3.21 -22.34
C GLY A 35 24.05 -4.08 -21.10
N PHE A 36 25.06 -4.17 -20.23
CA PHE A 36 25.18 -5.07 -19.09
C PHE A 36 25.20 -4.29 -17.76
N GLY A 37 24.83 -4.96 -16.65
CA GLY A 37 24.61 -4.35 -15.33
C GLY A 37 23.13 -4.07 -15.07
N GLN A 38 22.40 -5.03 -14.47
CA GLN A 38 20.93 -4.98 -14.41
C GLN A 38 20.34 -4.25 -13.19
N SER A 39 21.06 -4.11 -12.06
CA SER A 39 20.52 -3.46 -10.85
C SER A 39 20.37 -1.95 -10.99
N ASN A 40 21.44 -1.23 -11.37
CA ASN A 40 21.50 0.23 -11.42
C ASN A 40 21.94 0.68 -12.83
N PRO A 41 21.18 1.55 -13.54
CA PRO A 41 21.57 2.05 -14.86
C PRO A 41 22.96 2.69 -14.90
N THR A 42 23.82 2.14 -15.76
CA THR A 42 25.22 2.55 -15.93
C THR A 42 25.48 3.11 -17.33
N TYR A 43 26.23 4.20 -17.42
CA TYR A 43 26.49 4.95 -18.65
C TYR A 43 27.98 5.26 -18.79
N GLN A 44 28.50 5.16 -20.00
CA GLN A 44 29.79 5.69 -20.40
C GLN A 44 29.62 7.16 -20.78
N ILE A 45 30.41 8.03 -20.17
CA ILE A 45 30.63 9.41 -20.61
C ILE A 45 31.92 9.41 -21.43
N THR A 46 31.90 9.99 -22.62
CA THR A 46 33.11 10.32 -23.39
C THR A 46 33.25 11.84 -23.43
N ALA A 47 34.33 12.38 -22.88
CA ALA A 47 34.63 13.81 -22.88
C ALA A 47 35.16 14.29 -24.25
N ALA A 48 35.14 15.60 -24.48
CA ALA A 48 35.61 16.21 -25.72
C ALA A 48 37.10 15.95 -26.06
N ASP A 49 37.92 15.64 -25.06
CA ASP A 49 39.33 15.25 -25.21
C ASP A 49 39.54 13.73 -25.40
N GLY A 50 38.44 12.96 -25.50
CA GLY A 50 38.44 11.51 -25.67
C GLY A 50 38.58 10.71 -24.36
N GLN A 51 38.72 11.36 -23.21
CA GLN A 51 38.73 10.66 -21.92
C GLN A 51 37.36 10.02 -21.63
N ARG A 52 37.38 8.85 -20.98
CA ARG A 52 36.17 8.08 -20.66
C ARG A 52 35.94 8.04 -19.15
N PHE A 53 34.68 8.14 -18.76
CA PHE A 53 34.22 8.07 -17.38
C PHE A 53 32.95 7.22 -17.31
N VAL A 54 32.54 6.81 -16.12
CA VAL A 54 31.33 6.03 -15.89
C VAL A 54 30.40 6.76 -14.93
N MET A 55 29.15 6.96 -15.35
CA MET A 55 28.07 7.39 -14.45
C MET A 55 27.21 6.19 -14.07
N ARG A 56 26.95 6.01 -12.77
CA ARG A 56 25.97 5.03 -12.26
C ARG A 56 24.88 5.79 -11.51
N LYS A 57 23.62 5.57 -11.88
CA LYS A 57 22.46 6.25 -11.27
C LYS A 57 21.43 5.25 -10.76
N LYS A 58 20.53 5.70 -9.87
CA LYS A 58 19.38 4.88 -9.46
C LYS A 58 18.42 4.61 -10.63
N PRO A 59 17.74 3.45 -10.67
CA PRO A 59 16.65 3.24 -11.60
C PRO A 59 15.50 4.23 -11.27
N PRO A 60 14.78 4.74 -12.29
CA PRO A 60 13.71 5.71 -12.10
C PRO A 60 12.47 5.08 -11.44
N GLY A 61 11.71 5.90 -10.73
CA GLY A 61 10.44 5.50 -10.11
C GLY A 61 10.54 5.09 -8.63
N LYS A 62 9.40 4.68 -8.06
CA LYS A 62 9.29 4.38 -6.63
C LYS A 62 9.85 2.99 -6.29
N LEU A 63 11.09 2.96 -5.82
CA LEU A 63 11.81 1.73 -5.46
C LEU A 63 11.02 0.86 -4.47
N LEU A 64 10.85 -0.43 -4.80
CA LEU A 64 10.08 -1.40 -4.01
C LEU A 64 10.71 -1.73 -2.65
N SER A 65 12.00 -1.44 -2.46
CA SER A 65 12.71 -1.63 -1.19
C SER A 65 13.58 -0.43 -0.85
N LYS A 66 13.51 0.03 0.41
CA LYS A 66 14.41 1.07 0.96
C LYS A 66 15.86 0.60 1.16
N THR A 67 16.16 -0.68 0.96
CA THR A 67 17.52 -1.24 1.10
C THR A 67 18.20 -1.60 -0.23
N ALA A 68 17.47 -1.65 -1.34
CA ALA A 68 18.04 -1.88 -2.67
C ALA A 68 18.45 -0.57 -3.37
N HIS A 69 19.31 -0.66 -4.39
CA HIS A 69 19.69 0.45 -5.29
C HIS A 69 20.30 1.69 -4.58
N LYS A 70 21.17 1.47 -3.59
CA LYS A 70 21.84 2.55 -2.83
C LYS A 70 23.17 2.97 -3.47
N VAL A 71 23.11 3.71 -4.59
CA VAL A 71 24.31 4.22 -5.26
C VAL A 71 25.18 5.12 -4.38
N GLU A 72 24.60 5.78 -3.36
CA GLU A 72 25.34 6.54 -2.34
C GLU A 72 26.25 5.65 -1.50
N ARG A 73 25.83 4.40 -1.25
CA ARG A 73 26.59 3.42 -0.49
C ARG A 73 27.79 2.92 -1.28
N GLU A 74 27.58 2.66 -2.57
CA GLU A 74 28.64 2.28 -3.52
C GLU A 74 29.70 3.38 -3.62
N TYR A 75 29.27 4.63 -3.85
CA TYR A 75 30.17 5.78 -3.86
C TYR A 75 30.93 5.89 -2.54
N ARG A 76 30.25 5.81 -1.38
CA ARG A 76 30.89 5.98 -0.07
C ARG A 76 31.98 4.96 0.21
N ILE A 77 31.81 3.68 -0.16
CA ILE A 77 32.86 2.68 0.07
C ILE A 77 34.02 2.82 -0.92
N MET A 78 33.77 3.07 -2.21
CA MET A 78 34.86 3.30 -3.18
C MET A 78 35.65 4.56 -2.84
N HIS A 79 34.98 5.66 -2.48
CA HIS A 79 35.62 6.92 -2.08
C HIS A 79 36.47 6.76 -0.81
N ALA A 80 36.01 5.98 0.17
CA ALA A 80 36.78 5.67 1.38
C ALA A 80 38.00 4.76 1.11
N LEU A 81 37.91 3.89 0.10
CA LEU A 81 38.98 2.95 -0.28
C LEU A 81 39.99 3.55 -1.29
N GLU A 82 39.71 4.70 -1.91
CA GLU A 82 40.55 5.36 -2.93
C GLU A 82 41.99 5.66 -2.44
N HIS A 83 42.22 5.67 -1.12
CA HIS A 83 43.53 5.93 -0.49
C HIS A 83 44.14 4.68 0.18
N THR A 84 43.71 3.48 -0.22
CA THR A 84 44.17 2.18 0.30
C THR A 84 44.74 1.30 -0.82
N ASP A 85 45.39 0.18 -0.46
CA ASP A 85 45.89 -0.83 -1.42
C ASP A 85 44.77 -1.71 -2.04
N VAL A 86 43.50 -1.29 -1.91
CA VAL A 86 42.34 -1.96 -2.49
C VAL A 86 42.05 -1.35 -3.86
N ALA A 87 42.03 -2.20 -4.89
CA ALA A 87 41.74 -1.76 -6.25
C ALA A 87 40.26 -1.35 -6.39
N VAL A 88 39.98 -0.04 -6.38
CA VAL A 88 38.67 0.56 -6.66
C VAL A 88 38.80 1.64 -7.73
N PRO A 89 37.79 1.86 -8.58
CA PRO A 89 37.80 2.98 -9.52
C PRO A 89 37.77 4.30 -8.76
N LYS A 90 38.55 5.29 -9.22
CA LYS A 90 38.51 6.64 -8.64
C LYS A 90 37.09 7.23 -8.72
N THR A 91 36.66 7.89 -7.65
CA THR A 91 35.35 8.52 -7.57
C THR A 91 35.46 10.04 -7.75
N TYR A 92 34.62 10.62 -8.62
CA TYR A 92 34.70 12.05 -8.96
C TYR A 92 33.66 12.90 -8.23
N CYS A 93 32.40 12.46 -8.19
CA CYS A 93 31.35 13.15 -7.45
C CYS A 93 30.18 12.21 -7.13
N LEU A 94 29.44 12.53 -6.07
CA LEU A 94 28.09 12.03 -5.79
C LEU A 94 27.12 13.20 -5.90
N CYS A 95 26.05 13.01 -6.65
CA CYS A 95 24.92 13.92 -6.73
C CYS A 95 23.69 13.25 -6.10
N GLU A 96 23.26 13.73 -4.94
CA GLU A 96 22.00 13.33 -4.30
C GLU A 96 20.81 14.19 -4.74
N ASP A 97 21.06 15.27 -5.52
CA ASP A 97 20.01 16.16 -6.03
C ASP A 97 19.31 15.53 -7.25
N GLU A 98 18.10 15.01 -7.01
CA GLU A 98 17.25 14.44 -8.04
C GLU A 98 16.82 15.47 -9.11
N SER A 99 16.98 16.78 -8.88
CA SER A 99 16.63 17.81 -9.88
C SER A 99 17.55 17.84 -11.11
N ILE A 100 18.77 17.28 -11.03
CA ILE A 100 19.79 17.37 -12.08
C ILE A 100 19.50 16.39 -13.25
N ILE A 101 19.23 15.11 -12.95
CA ILE A 101 18.87 14.08 -13.97
C ILE A 101 17.74 13.14 -13.52
N GLY A 102 16.89 13.58 -12.59
CA GLY A 102 15.69 12.84 -12.13
C GLY A 102 15.94 11.76 -11.07
N THR A 103 17.19 11.41 -10.76
CA THR A 103 17.58 10.39 -9.77
C THR A 103 19.00 10.64 -9.27
N PRO A 104 19.35 10.24 -8.02
CA PRO A 104 20.72 10.29 -7.53
C PRO A 104 21.68 9.47 -8.39
N PHE A 105 22.90 9.98 -8.55
CA PHE A 105 23.95 9.37 -9.36
C PHE A 105 25.34 9.69 -8.82
N TYR A 106 26.33 8.90 -9.19
CA TYR A 106 27.74 9.24 -9.01
C TYR A 106 28.52 9.03 -10.30
N ILE A 107 29.66 9.73 -10.41
CA ILE A 107 30.61 9.58 -11.52
C ILE A 107 31.91 8.97 -10.98
N MET A 108 32.43 7.98 -11.69
CA MET A 108 33.69 7.29 -11.41
C MET A 108 34.54 7.12 -12.68
N GLU A 109 35.78 6.70 -12.48
CA GLU A 109 36.74 6.38 -13.53
C GLU A 109 36.27 5.24 -14.45
N PHE A 110 36.60 5.34 -15.75
CA PHE A 110 36.49 4.22 -16.67
C PHE A 110 37.75 3.37 -16.60
N LEU A 111 37.66 2.21 -15.94
CA LEU A 111 38.74 1.24 -15.88
C LEU A 111 38.81 0.44 -17.20
N ASP A 112 39.77 0.79 -18.05
CA ASP A 112 39.95 0.18 -19.37
C ASP A 112 40.72 -1.15 -19.24
N GLY A 113 40.01 -2.23 -18.91
CA GLY A 113 40.57 -3.56 -18.61
C GLY A 113 39.79 -4.74 -19.18
N ARG A 114 40.11 -5.95 -18.68
CA ARG A 114 39.43 -7.23 -18.99
C ARG A 114 38.48 -7.61 -17.86
N ILE A 115 37.28 -8.08 -18.20
CA ILE A 115 36.35 -8.73 -17.28
C ILE A 115 36.13 -10.15 -17.81
N PHE A 116 36.16 -11.15 -16.93
CA PHE A 116 35.96 -12.56 -17.30
C PHE A 116 34.59 -13.03 -16.79
N GLU A 117 33.62 -13.15 -17.69
CA GLU A 117 32.27 -13.68 -17.36
C GLU A 117 32.32 -15.19 -17.05
N ASP A 118 33.18 -15.93 -17.76
CA ASP A 118 33.51 -17.33 -17.44
C ASP A 118 34.70 -17.38 -16.48
N PHE A 119 34.43 -17.89 -15.27
CA PHE A 119 35.38 -17.93 -14.16
C PHE A 119 36.54 -18.92 -14.42
N THR A 120 36.40 -19.84 -15.39
CA THR A 120 37.49 -20.69 -15.88
C THR A 120 38.50 -19.92 -16.74
N MET A 121 38.20 -18.68 -17.13
CA MET A 121 39.06 -17.82 -17.96
C MET A 121 39.50 -18.53 -19.26
N PRO A 122 38.56 -18.87 -20.17
CA PRO A 122 38.89 -19.51 -21.45
C PRO A 122 39.80 -18.61 -22.30
N GLY A 123 40.69 -19.22 -23.08
CA GLY A 123 41.68 -18.51 -23.90
C GLY A 123 42.91 -17.98 -23.15
N VAL A 124 42.96 -18.12 -21.82
CA VAL A 124 44.13 -17.76 -20.98
C VAL A 124 45.04 -18.98 -20.76
N SER A 125 46.36 -18.77 -20.69
CA SER A 125 47.33 -19.84 -20.40
C SER A 125 47.14 -20.39 -18.97
N ALA A 126 47.62 -21.61 -18.69
CA ALA A 126 47.52 -22.19 -17.35
C ALA A 126 48.26 -21.36 -16.28
N ALA A 127 49.44 -20.83 -16.61
CA ALA A 127 50.23 -20.00 -15.70
C ALA A 127 49.56 -18.63 -15.45
N ASP A 128 49.04 -17.99 -16.49
CA ASP A 128 48.34 -16.71 -16.37
C ASP A 128 47.01 -16.87 -15.62
N ARG A 129 46.29 -17.98 -15.82
CA ARG A 129 45.07 -18.32 -15.07
C ARG A 129 45.35 -18.43 -13.58
N GLU A 130 46.42 -19.14 -13.19
CA GLU A 130 46.82 -19.25 -11.80
C GLU A 130 47.20 -17.88 -11.22
N ALA A 131 47.95 -17.06 -11.98
CA ALA A 131 48.34 -15.71 -11.56
C ALA A 131 47.14 -14.77 -11.38
N LEU A 132 46.18 -14.78 -12.31
CA LEU A 132 44.94 -13.99 -12.23
C LEU A 132 44.09 -14.40 -11.02
N TRP A 133 43.90 -15.70 -10.79
CA TRP A 133 43.17 -16.20 -9.62
C TRP A 133 43.90 -15.88 -8.31
N ARG A 134 45.22 -16.03 -8.28
CA ARG A 134 46.06 -15.66 -7.13
C ARG A 134 45.91 -14.18 -6.79
N GLU A 135 45.94 -13.29 -7.78
CA GLU A 135 45.78 -11.86 -7.54
C GLU A 135 44.35 -11.46 -7.19
N ALA A 136 43.33 -12.15 -7.70
CA ALA A 136 41.94 -12.02 -7.24
C ALA A 136 41.80 -12.37 -5.75
N VAL A 137 42.49 -13.42 -5.28
CA VAL A 137 42.51 -13.80 -3.86
C VAL A 137 43.32 -12.80 -3.02
N LYS A 138 44.48 -12.35 -3.49
CA LYS A 138 45.28 -11.33 -2.79
C LYS A 138 44.53 -10.00 -2.68
N THR A 139 43.78 -9.61 -3.71
CA THR A 139 42.92 -8.42 -3.69
C THR A 139 41.82 -8.52 -2.64
N LEU A 140 41.14 -9.67 -2.53
CA LEU A 140 40.14 -9.93 -1.47
C LEU A 140 40.77 -9.85 -0.07
N ALA A 141 41.96 -10.44 0.09
CA ALA A 141 42.69 -10.45 1.35
C ALA A 141 43.14 -9.04 1.77
N ARG A 142 43.65 -8.22 0.84
CA ARG A 142 43.96 -6.80 1.09
C ARG A 142 42.71 -6.01 1.49
N PHE A 143 41.58 -6.24 0.80
CA PHE A 143 40.31 -5.61 1.15
C PHE A 143 39.82 -5.97 2.56
N HIS A 144 39.86 -7.25 2.94
CA HIS A 144 39.52 -7.69 4.29
C HIS A 144 40.51 -7.25 5.38
N ALA A 145 41.74 -6.84 5.01
CA ALA A 145 42.75 -6.33 5.93
C ALA A 145 42.61 -4.83 6.24
N VAL A 146 41.77 -4.09 5.51
CA VAL A 146 41.49 -2.67 5.79
C VAL A 146 40.71 -2.55 7.10
N ASP A 147 41.22 -1.77 8.07
CA ASP A 147 40.40 -1.35 9.20
C ASP A 147 39.37 -0.34 8.72
N TYR A 148 38.09 -0.75 8.72
CA TYR A 148 36.95 0.08 8.35
C TYR A 148 36.82 1.34 9.20
N LYS A 149 37.46 1.41 10.37
CA LYS A 149 37.47 2.61 11.21
C LYS A 149 38.40 3.69 10.67
N ASP A 150 39.62 3.31 10.29
CA ASP A 150 40.64 4.23 9.79
C ASP A 150 40.22 4.90 8.47
N VAL A 151 39.40 4.21 7.67
CA VAL A 151 38.79 4.76 6.43
C VAL A 151 37.41 5.42 6.64
N GLY A 152 36.99 5.71 7.88
CA GLY A 152 35.74 6.46 8.17
C GLY A 152 34.44 5.68 7.90
N LEU A 153 34.51 4.35 7.84
CA LEU A 153 33.40 3.43 7.61
C LEU A 153 32.88 2.77 8.91
N GLU A 154 33.20 3.30 10.09
CA GLU A 154 32.70 2.82 11.41
C GLU A 154 31.17 2.57 11.43
N ARG A 155 30.41 3.50 10.82
CA ARG A 155 28.94 3.47 10.77
C ARG A 155 28.40 2.82 9.48
N PHE A 156 29.24 2.14 8.70
CA PHE A 156 28.85 1.55 7.42
C PHE A 156 28.06 0.25 7.57
N GLY A 157 28.24 -0.48 8.68
CA GLY A 157 27.51 -1.70 9.03
C GLY A 157 27.52 -1.95 10.54
N LYS A 158 26.98 -3.10 10.98
CA LYS A 158 27.02 -3.51 12.39
C LYS A 158 28.12 -4.55 12.59
N PRO A 159 29.15 -4.32 13.43
CA PRO A 159 30.28 -5.23 13.53
C PRO A 159 29.90 -6.59 14.14
N ALA A 160 29.30 -6.62 15.33
CA ALA A 160 29.11 -7.85 16.09
C ALA A 160 27.90 -8.71 15.67
N GLY A 161 28.06 -10.03 15.67
CA GLY A 161 27.00 -11.02 15.45
C GLY A 161 26.54 -11.14 14.00
N PHE A 162 27.46 -11.08 13.03
CA PHE A 162 27.14 -11.10 11.60
C PHE A 162 26.25 -12.30 11.20
N TYR A 163 26.68 -13.51 11.54
CA TYR A 163 25.95 -14.73 11.16
C TYR A 163 24.58 -14.85 11.83
N ASN A 164 24.44 -14.49 13.11
CA ASN A 164 23.14 -14.45 13.78
C ASN A 164 22.13 -13.53 13.07
N ARG A 165 22.57 -12.35 12.56
CA ARG A 165 21.72 -11.47 11.74
C ARG A 165 21.39 -12.09 10.38
N GLN A 166 22.36 -12.71 9.71
CA GLN A 166 22.15 -13.37 8.41
C GLN A 166 21.16 -14.55 8.55
N ILE A 167 21.32 -15.41 9.56
CA ILE A 167 20.39 -16.51 9.87
C ILE A 167 18.97 -15.97 10.09
N SER A 168 18.80 -14.94 10.92
CA SER A 168 17.47 -14.34 11.16
C SER A 168 16.86 -13.73 9.89
N THR A 169 17.69 -13.14 9.03
CA THR A 169 17.26 -12.55 7.76
C THR A 169 16.79 -13.63 6.79
N TRP A 170 17.61 -14.66 6.56
CA TRP A 170 17.26 -15.77 5.66
C TRP A 170 16.09 -16.62 6.16
N VAL A 171 15.96 -16.84 7.47
CA VAL A 171 14.76 -17.49 8.05
C VAL A 171 13.49 -16.68 7.74
N THR A 172 13.55 -15.36 7.85
CA THR A 172 12.40 -14.47 7.54
C THR A 172 12.08 -14.47 6.05
N ILE A 173 13.11 -14.40 5.20
CA ILE A 173 12.98 -14.40 3.74
C ILE A 173 12.38 -15.73 3.25
N CYS A 174 12.99 -16.88 3.57
CA CYS A 174 12.52 -18.19 3.12
C CYS A 174 11.11 -18.51 3.65
N GLY A 175 10.81 -18.19 4.92
CA GLY A 175 9.49 -18.36 5.54
C GLY A 175 8.39 -17.41 5.02
N SER A 176 8.76 -16.41 4.20
CA SER A 176 7.82 -15.62 3.41
C SER A 176 7.63 -16.19 2.00
N GLN A 177 8.70 -16.73 1.41
CA GLN A 177 8.74 -17.23 0.02
C GLN A 177 8.14 -18.63 -0.13
N GLU A 178 8.24 -19.50 0.88
CA GLU A 178 7.62 -20.84 0.89
C GLU A 178 6.09 -20.82 0.69
N LYS A 179 5.46 -19.67 0.99
CA LYS A 179 4.00 -19.43 0.92
C LYS A 179 3.54 -18.91 -0.43
N ALA A 180 4.44 -18.56 -1.33
CA ALA A 180 4.07 -18.20 -2.70
C ALA A 180 3.49 -19.43 -3.40
N VAL A 181 2.40 -19.24 -4.15
CA VAL A 181 1.67 -20.32 -4.85
C VAL A 181 1.85 -20.14 -6.35
N ASP A 182 2.13 -21.22 -7.08
CA ASP A 182 2.24 -21.18 -8.54
C ASP A 182 0.87 -20.95 -9.20
N VAL A 183 0.85 -20.04 -10.16
CA VAL A 183 -0.38 -19.60 -10.85
C VAL A 183 -1.01 -20.73 -11.67
N GLU A 184 -0.25 -21.70 -12.17
CA GLU A 184 -0.74 -22.85 -12.95
C GLU A 184 -0.94 -24.09 -12.07
N SER A 185 0.09 -24.56 -11.35
CA SER A 185 -0.04 -25.82 -10.57
C SER A 185 -0.91 -25.69 -9.32
N LYS A 186 -1.13 -24.45 -8.84
CA LYS A 186 -1.80 -24.13 -7.56
C LYS A 186 -1.10 -24.68 -6.31
N GLU A 187 0.10 -25.22 -6.45
CA GLU A 187 0.90 -25.70 -5.33
C GLU A 187 1.78 -24.56 -4.76
N PRO A 188 2.03 -24.54 -3.44
CA PRO A 188 3.03 -23.64 -2.87
C PRO A 188 4.44 -24.03 -3.35
N VAL A 189 5.34 -23.04 -3.48
CA VAL A 189 6.78 -23.25 -3.74
C VAL A 189 7.39 -24.22 -2.72
N GLY A 190 6.82 -24.26 -1.52
CA GLY A 190 7.16 -25.21 -0.48
C GLY A 190 8.40 -24.80 0.30
N LYS A 191 8.58 -25.47 1.43
CA LYS A 191 9.73 -25.34 2.31
C LYS A 191 10.94 -26.04 1.68
N LEU A 192 12.14 -25.51 1.92
CA LEU A 192 13.37 -26.17 1.48
C LEU A 192 13.57 -27.49 2.27
N PRO A 193 14.13 -28.55 1.65
CA PRO A 193 14.56 -29.75 2.36
C PRO A 193 15.48 -29.43 3.55
N HIS A 194 15.33 -30.21 4.63
CA HIS A 194 16.12 -30.11 5.87
C HIS A 194 16.26 -28.70 6.49
N PHE A 195 15.32 -27.79 6.20
CA PHE A 195 15.46 -26.38 6.57
C PHE A 195 15.46 -26.15 8.09
N ASP A 196 14.63 -26.86 8.87
CA ASP A 196 14.56 -26.65 10.32
C ASP A 196 15.80 -27.21 11.04
N GLU A 197 16.32 -28.33 10.54
CA GLU A 197 17.53 -29.00 11.02
C GLU A 197 18.77 -28.16 10.69
N THR A 198 18.85 -27.64 9.47
CA THR A 198 19.91 -26.74 9.00
C THR A 198 19.91 -25.42 9.79
N VAL A 199 18.73 -24.82 10.01
CA VAL A 199 18.58 -23.62 10.85
C VAL A 199 18.94 -23.90 12.31
N ARG A 200 18.62 -25.08 12.84
CA ARG A 200 19.00 -25.49 14.21
C ARG A 200 20.53 -25.63 14.34
N PHE A 201 21.19 -26.22 13.34
CA PHE A 201 22.65 -26.33 13.27
C PHE A 201 23.30 -24.94 13.27
N PHE A 202 22.90 -24.03 12.36
CA PHE A 202 23.50 -22.70 12.30
C PHE A 202 23.21 -21.83 13.53
N LYS A 203 22.08 -22.02 14.22
CA LYS A 203 21.77 -21.33 15.48
C LYS A 203 22.57 -21.81 16.70
N ASN A 204 23.33 -22.90 16.59
CA ASN A 204 24.17 -23.36 17.68
C ASN A 204 25.44 -22.52 17.76
N GLU A 205 25.47 -21.52 18.66
CA GLU A 205 26.59 -20.60 18.84
C GLU A 205 27.93 -21.28 19.11
N ARG A 206 27.94 -22.52 19.65
CA ARG A 206 29.18 -23.29 19.85
C ARG A 206 29.84 -23.78 18.56
N LEU A 207 29.06 -23.91 17.48
CA LEU A 207 29.51 -24.37 16.17
C LEU A 207 29.72 -23.22 15.18
N GLN A 208 29.34 -21.99 15.55
CA GLN A 208 29.53 -20.82 14.69
C GLN A 208 31.02 -20.41 14.60
N PRO A 209 31.46 -19.86 13.45
CA PRO A 209 32.68 -19.09 13.31
C PRO A 209 32.89 -18.08 14.43
N LYS A 210 34.16 -17.86 14.83
CA LYS A 210 34.46 -16.87 15.86
C LYS A 210 34.15 -15.48 15.33
N ASP A 211 33.27 -14.73 16.02
CA ASP A 211 32.80 -13.42 15.54
C ASP A 211 33.97 -12.45 15.23
N ARG A 212 33.94 -11.90 14.01
CA ARG A 212 34.94 -11.01 13.40
C ARG A 212 34.19 -9.98 12.56
N ALA A 213 34.72 -8.76 12.53
CA ALA A 213 34.17 -7.64 11.77
C ALA A 213 35.25 -7.01 10.90
N THR A 214 35.05 -7.03 9.58
CA THR A 214 35.82 -6.26 8.59
C THR A 214 34.86 -5.79 7.48
N LEU A 215 35.35 -5.05 6.48
CA LEU A 215 34.59 -4.79 5.27
C LEU A 215 34.35 -6.10 4.52
N VAL A 216 33.12 -6.32 4.07
CA VAL A 216 32.73 -7.42 3.17
C VAL A 216 32.04 -6.85 1.94
N HIS A 217 32.30 -7.42 0.78
CA HIS A 217 31.71 -7.07 -0.50
C HIS A 217 30.28 -7.62 -0.61
N GLY A 218 30.03 -8.83 -0.10
CA GLY A 218 28.73 -9.51 -0.08
C GLY A 218 28.42 -10.30 -1.36
N ASP A 219 29.05 -9.96 -2.47
CA ASP A 219 29.07 -10.72 -3.72
C ASP A 219 30.44 -10.62 -4.42
N TYR A 220 31.51 -11.06 -3.76
CA TYR A 220 32.84 -11.11 -4.37
C TYR A 220 33.00 -12.34 -5.28
N LYS A 221 33.37 -12.12 -6.54
CA LYS A 221 33.44 -13.13 -7.63
C LYS A 221 34.20 -12.57 -8.84
N ILE A 222 34.62 -13.44 -9.76
CA ILE A 222 35.56 -13.11 -10.87
C ILE A 222 34.98 -12.09 -11.88
N ASP A 223 33.69 -12.17 -12.20
CA ASP A 223 33.00 -11.24 -13.12
C ASP A 223 32.79 -9.84 -12.52
N ASN A 224 32.92 -9.69 -11.19
CA ASN A 224 32.96 -8.40 -10.51
C ASN A 224 34.38 -7.79 -10.44
N LEU A 225 35.39 -8.41 -11.07
CA LEU A 225 36.77 -7.89 -11.10
C LEU A 225 37.16 -7.40 -12.50
N VAL A 226 37.73 -6.19 -12.54
CA VAL A 226 38.42 -5.67 -13.73
C VAL A 226 39.90 -6.00 -13.58
N PHE A 227 40.43 -6.79 -14.50
CA PHE A 227 41.85 -7.08 -14.63
C PHE A 227 42.52 -6.12 -15.63
N HIS A 228 43.83 -5.90 -15.50
CA HIS A 228 44.59 -5.12 -16.47
C HIS A 228 44.51 -5.77 -17.87
N LYS A 229 44.60 -4.95 -18.94
CA LYS A 229 44.45 -5.42 -20.34
C LYS A 229 45.38 -6.57 -20.72
N THR A 230 46.61 -6.51 -20.21
CA THR A 230 47.71 -7.41 -20.60
C THR A 230 48.32 -8.17 -19.43
N GLU A 231 48.26 -7.61 -18.21
CA GLU A 231 48.94 -8.15 -17.03
C GLU A 231 47.97 -8.90 -16.11
N PRO A 232 48.42 -9.91 -15.35
CA PRO A 232 47.60 -10.65 -14.41
C PRO A 232 47.39 -9.91 -13.08
N ARG A 233 46.95 -8.64 -13.14
CA ARG A 233 46.64 -7.82 -11.96
C ARG A 233 45.21 -7.29 -11.97
N VAL A 234 44.57 -7.22 -10.80
CA VAL A 234 43.28 -6.56 -10.63
C VAL A 234 43.50 -5.04 -10.58
N ILE A 235 42.69 -4.30 -11.33
CA ILE A 235 42.68 -2.83 -11.37
C ILE A 235 41.39 -2.21 -10.84
N GLY A 236 40.36 -3.01 -10.57
CA GLY A 236 39.18 -2.56 -9.85
C GLY A 236 38.23 -3.69 -9.44
N ILE A 237 37.60 -3.53 -8.28
CA ILE A 237 36.44 -4.30 -7.82
C ILE A 237 35.17 -3.50 -8.14
N LEU A 238 34.17 -4.18 -8.70
CA LEU A 238 32.88 -3.61 -9.09
C LEU A 238 31.72 -4.20 -8.27
N ASP A 239 30.58 -3.51 -8.33
CA ASP A 239 29.29 -3.91 -7.79
C ASP A 239 29.15 -3.96 -6.25
N TRP A 240 29.58 -2.87 -5.63
CA TRP A 240 29.58 -2.62 -4.19
C TRP A 240 28.18 -2.54 -3.51
N GLU A 241 27.07 -2.85 -4.19
CA GLU A 241 25.72 -2.58 -3.67
C GLU A 241 25.35 -3.42 -2.43
N MET A 242 25.95 -4.61 -2.30
CA MET A 242 25.76 -5.52 -1.16
C MET A 242 26.76 -5.32 -0.01
N SER A 243 27.74 -4.43 -0.17
CA SER A 243 28.87 -4.30 0.75
C SER A 243 28.44 -3.85 2.15
N THR A 244 29.15 -4.29 3.20
CA THR A 244 28.86 -3.94 4.60
C THR A 244 30.03 -4.20 5.54
N VAL A 245 29.86 -3.93 6.84
CA VAL A 245 30.73 -4.48 7.88
C VAL A 245 30.18 -5.85 8.31
N GLY A 246 31.00 -6.89 8.22
CA GLY A 246 30.60 -8.28 8.41
C GLY A 246 31.76 -9.25 8.56
N HIS A 247 31.48 -10.54 8.39
CA HIS A 247 32.47 -11.61 8.63
C HIS A 247 33.20 -12.01 7.33
N PRO A 248 34.54 -12.00 7.28
CA PRO A 248 35.31 -12.17 6.03
C PRO A 248 35.10 -13.54 5.37
N LEU A 249 34.83 -14.58 6.18
CA LEU A 249 34.47 -15.91 5.70
C LEU A 249 33.29 -15.90 4.71
N SER A 250 32.38 -14.91 4.78
CA SER A 250 31.24 -14.80 3.86
C SER A 250 31.69 -14.64 2.40
N ASP A 251 32.63 -13.74 2.12
CA ASP A 251 33.12 -13.53 0.75
C ASP A 251 34.10 -14.62 0.30
N VAL A 252 34.92 -15.16 1.23
CA VAL A 252 35.79 -16.31 0.94
C VAL A 252 34.95 -17.52 0.50
N CYS A 253 33.84 -17.80 1.20
CA CYS A 253 32.91 -18.87 0.81
C CYS A 253 32.14 -18.54 -0.48
N ASN A 254 31.75 -17.27 -0.72
CA ASN A 254 31.12 -16.84 -1.97
C ASN A 254 32.06 -17.10 -3.17
N PHE A 255 33.32 -16.68 -3.05
CA PHE A 255 34.35 -16.81 -4.08
C PHE A 255 34.67 -18.28 -4.42
N MET A 256 34.61 -19.19 -3.44
CA MET A 256 34.85 -20.62 -3.64
C MET A 256 33.63 -21.44 -4.05
N THR A 257 32.43 -20.84 -4.19
CA THR A 257 31.15 -21.56 -4.43
C THR A 257 31.26 -22.62 -5.53
N ASN A 258 31.80 -22.27 -6.70
CA ASN A 258 31.83 -23.16 -7.87
C ASN A 258 32.65 -24.44 -7.64
N PHE A 259 33.72 -24.38 -6.84
CA PHE A 259 34.53 -25.57 -6.52
C PHE A 259 33.78 -26.59 -5.67
N TYR A 260 32.79 -26.14 -4.89
CA TYR A 260 31.95 -27.01 -4.07
C TYR A 260 30.71 -27.48 -4.84
N THR A 261 30.02 -26.59 -5.57
CA THR A 261 28.84 -26.98 -6.37
C THR A 261 29.19 -27.92 -7.53
N ALA A 262 30.41 -27.86 -8.07
CA ALA A 262 30.92 -28.83 -9.03
C ALA A 262 30.94 -30.28 -8.52
N GLN A 263 31.05 -30.47 -7.20
CA GLN A 263 31.11 -31.79 -6.57
C GLN A 263 29.74 -32.43 -6.35
N HIS A 264 28.64 -31.70 -6.59
CA HIS A 264 27.28 -32.18 -6.32
C HIS A 264 26.34 -31.89 -7.49
N SER A 265 25.93 -32.95 -8.20
CA SER A 265 25.06 -32.84 -9.36
C SER A 265 23.73 -32.15 -9.01
N GLY A 266 23.31 -31.19 -9.85
CA GLY A 266 22.09 -30.41 -9.64
C GLY A 266 22.18 -29.29 -8.59
N ALA A 267 23.28 -29.16 -7.83
CA ALA A 267 23.49 -28.07 -6.87
C ALA A 267 24.04 -26.78 -7.52
N SER A 268 23.95 -26.66 -8.85
CA SER A 268 24.28 -25.46 -9.61
C SER A 268 23.23 -25.28 -10.72
N PRO A 269 22.83 -24.04 -11.07
CA PRO A 269 21.98 -23.76 -12.24
C PRO A 269 22.75 -23.76 -13.57
N TYR A 270 24.09 -23.85 -13.51
CA TYR A 270 25.00 -23.88 -14.65
C TYR A 270 25.97 -25.06 -14.53
N ASP A 271 26.55 -25.51 -15.63
CA ASP A 271 27.62 -26.51 -15.57
C ASP A 271 28.84 -25.94 -14.83
N ALA A 272 29.27 -26.65 -13.78
CA ALA A 272 30.44 -26.31 -12.97
C ALA A 272 31.53 -27.40 -13.06
N SER A 273 31.37 -28.41 -13.92
CA SER A 273 32.29 -29.56 -14.06
C SER A 273 33.74 -29.15 -14.29
N SER A 274 33.99 -28.03 -14.98
CA SER A 274 35.32 -27.43 -15.20
C SER A 274 36.06 -27.01 -13.93
N PHE A 275 35.36 -26.91 -12.78
CA PHE A 275 35.94 -26.62 -11.45
C PHE A 275 36.37 -27.87 -10.68
N LEU A 276 36.12 -29.07 -11.20
CA LEU A 276 36.61 -30.30 -10.59
C LEU A 276 38.14 -30.37 -10.61
N PRO A 277 38.78 -31.04 -9.62
CA PRO A 277 40.23 -31.16 -9.55
C PRO A 277 40.84 -31.70 -10.85
N GLY A 278 41.73 -30.93 -11.46
CA GLY A 278 42.42 -31.28 -12.71
C GLY A 278 41.63 -31.07 -14.01
N ALA A 279 40.35 -30.68 -13.97
CA ALA A 279 39.54 -30.48 -15.18
C ALA A 279 40.00 -29.27 -16.02
N THR A 280 40.37 -28.17 -15.37
CA THR A 280 40.92 -26.96 -16.03
C THR A 280 42.37 -26.73 -15.59
N PRO A 281 43.38 -26.89 -16.47
CA PRO A 281 44.78 -26.67 -16.13
C PRO A 281 45.05 -25.24 -15.62
N GLY A 282 45.75 -25.12 -14.48
CA GLY A 282 46.08 -23.82 -13.87
C GLY A 282 44.93 -23.13 -13.13
N LEU A 283 43.76 -23.77 -13.01
CA LEU A 283 42.71 -23.33 -12.08
C LEU A 283 43.11 -23.78 -10.67
N PRO A 284 43.10 -22.90 -9.65
CA PRO A 284 43.54 -23.26 -8.31
C PRO A 284 42.58 -24.25 -7.64
N GLN A 285 43.05 -24.96 -6.62
CA GLN A 285 42.21 -25.73 -5.71
C GLN A 285 41.86 -24.92 -4.44
N PRO A 286 40.78 -25.23 -3.71
CA PRO A 286 40.37 -24.50 -2.51
C PRO A 286 41.50 -24.33 -1.48
N GLU A 287 42.33 -25.34 -1.28
CA GLU A 287 43.47 -25.30 -0.34
C GLU A 287 44.53 -24.26 -0.76
N GLN A 288 44.73 -24.05 -2.07
CA GLN A 288 45.64 -23.05 -2.60
C GLN A 288 45.06 -21.64 -2.42
N ILE A 289 43.76 -21.45 -2.72
CA ILE A 289 43.02 -20.22 -2.47
C ILE A 289 43.14 -19.80 -0.99
N LEU A 290 42.84 -20.73 -0.07
CA LEU A 290 42.90 -20.47 1.37
C LEU A 290 44.34 -20.18 1.83
N SER A 291 45.35 -20.77 1.19
CA SER A 291 46.76 -20.50 1.49
C SER A 291 47.16 -19.07 1.10
N TRP A 292 46.87 -18.63 -0.12
CA TRP A 292 47.18 -17.27 -0.59
C TRP A 292 46.39 -16.20 0.18
N TYR A 293 45.15 -16.52 0.54
CA TYR A 293 44.31 -15.66 1.38
C TYR A 293 44.90 -15.51 2.79
N THR A 294 45.34 -16.60 3.41
CA THR A 294 45.95 -16.58 4.75
C THR A 294 47.26 -15.80 4.76
N GLU A 295 48.13 -16.04 3.77
CA GLU A 295 49.42 -15.35 3.58
C GLU A 295 49.25 -13.82 3.53
N THR A 296 48.17 -13.34 2.92
CA THR A 296 47.96 -11.91 2.65
C THR A 296 47.10 -11.21 3.69
N SER A 297 46.10 -11.89 4.28
CA SER A 297 45.18 -11.29 5.27
C SER A 297 45.60 -11.51 6.73
N GLY A 298 46.55 -12.42 7.00
CA GLY A 298 46.89 -12.86 8.36
C GLY A 298 45.80 -13.67 9.07
N TYR A 299 44.69 -13.99 8.38
CA TYR A 299 43.59 -14.78 8.90
C TYR A 299 43.50 -16.12 8.19
N ASP A 300 43.62 -17.23 8.94
CA ASP A 300 43.39 -18.58 8.44
C ASP A 300 41.92 -19.01 8.65
N PRO A 301 41.10 -19.09 7.58
CA PRO A 301 39.71 -19.55 7.66
C PRO A 301 39.53 -21.08 7.66
N ARG A 302 40.58 -21.90 7.44
CA ARG A 302 40.43 -23.35 7.12
C ARG A 302 39.57 -24.12 8.12
N GLY A 303 39.69 -23.83 9.42
CA GLY A 303 38.89 -24.47 10.48
C GLY A 303 37.41 -24.09 10.46
N GLU A 304 37.04 -22.96 9.86
CA GLU A 304 35.66 -22.45 9.79
C GLU A 304 34.99 -22.73 8.43
N ILE A 305 35.77 -23.13 7.41
CA ILE A 305 35.28 -23.41 6.04
C ILE A 305 34.14 -24.45 5.97
N PRO A 306 34.16 -25.59 6.68
CA PRO A 306 33.06 -26.55 6.60
C PRO A 306 31.71 -25.94 6.98
N TRP A 307 31.67 -25.15 8.05
CA TRP A 307 30.48 -24.42 8.47
C TRP A 307 30.14 -23.28 7.51
N GLY A 308 31.14 -22.50 7.09
CA GLY A 308 30.97 -21.34 6.20
C GLY A 308 30.42 -21.71 4.82
N MET A 309 30.90 -22.81 4.24
CA MET A 309 30.40 -23.33 2.96
C MET A 309 28.99 -23.90 3.10
N ALA A 310 28.70 -24.68 4.15
CA ALA A 310 27.33 -25.12 4.43
C ALA A 310 26.36 -23.92 4.51
N PHE A 311 26.76 -22.86 5.23
CA PHE A 311 25.98 -21.63 5.35
C PHE A 311 25.80 -20.89 4.01
N ASN A 312 26.85 -20.80 3.20
CA ASN A 312 26.78 -20.12 1.90
C ASN A 312 25.90 -20.88 0.90
N ILE A 313 26.01 -22.21 0.81
CA ILE A 313 25.14 -23.03 -0.05
C ILE A 313 23.68 -22.96 0.44
N TRP A 314 23.42 -22.96 1.75
CA TRP A 314 22.07 -22.75 2.29
C TRP A 314 21.49 -21.36 1.94
N ARG A 315 22.30 -20.31 2.05
CA ARG A 315 21.96 -18.95 1.57
C ARG A 315 21.58 -18.96 0.09
N LEU A 316 22.36 -19.63 -0.75
CA LEU A 316 22.11 -19.72 -2.20
C LEU A 316 20.82 -20.51 -2.50
N ALA A 317 20.53 -21.58 -1.75
CA ALA A 317 19.25 -22.29 -1.86
C ALA A 317 18.06 -21.35 -1.54
N GLY A 318 18.20 -20.47 -0.55
CA GLY A 318 17.24 -19.40 -0.25
C GLY A 318 17.11 -18.35 -1.38
N VAL A 319 18.21 -17.95 -2.02
CA VAL A 319 18.18 -17.09 -3.21
C VAL A 319 17.39 -17.77 -4.35
N CYS A 320 17.67 -19.05 -4.61
CA CYS A 320 16.94 -19.85 -5.60
C CYS A 320 15.45 -20.01 -5.25
N GLN A 321 15.09 -20.19 -3.98
CA GLN A 321 13.70 -20.19 -3.52
C GLN A 321 13.00 -18.84 -3.78
N GLY A 322 13.71 -17.72 -3.61
CA GLY A 322 13.19 -16.38 -3.93
C GLY A 322 13.04 -16.09 -5.43
N ILE A 323 13.80 -16.77 -6.29
CA ILE A 323 13.57 -16.78 -7.74
C ILE A 323 12.36 -17.67 -8.07
N ALA A 324 12.28 -18.86 -7.47
CA ALA A 324 11.14 -19.79 -7.61
C ALA A 324 9.81 -19.12 -7.22
N ALA A 325 9.77 -18.37 -6.12
CA ALA A 325 8.59 -17.63 -5.68
C ALA A 325 8.14 -16.56 -6.67
N ARG A 326 9.08 -15.82 -7.28
CA ARG A 326 8.76 -14.83 -8.33
C ARG A 326 8.33 -15.48 -9.64
N TYR A 327 8.91 -16.64 -9.98
CA TYR A 327 8.49 -17.45 -11.12
C TYR A 327 7.06 -17.99 -10.93
N ALA A 328 6.77 -18.53 -9.75
CA ALA A 328 5.47 -19.06 -9.36
C ALA A 328 4.33 -18.05 -9.53
N VAL A 329 4.53 -16.80 -9.06
CA VAL A 329 3.55 -15.70 -9.22
C VAL A 329 3.67 -14.96 -10.57
N ARG A 330 4.41 -15.50 -11.54
CA ARG A 330 4.65 -14.95 -12.89
C ARG A 330 5.20 -13.51 -12.91
N GLN A 331 5.91 -13.10 -11.85
CA GLN A 331 6.69 -11.85 -11.79
C GLN A 331 8.07 -11.97 -12.47
N ALA A 332 8.55 -13.19 -12.72
CA ALA A 332 9.74 -13.47 -13.51
C ALA A 332 9.45 -14.63 -14.46
N SER A 333 9.54 -14.42 -15.78
CA SER A 333 9.13 -15.38 -16.81
C SER A 333 10.28 -15.96 -17.64
N SER A 334 11.54 -15.61 -17.32
CA SER A 334 12.69 -16.07 -18.11
C SER A 334 13.00 -17.56 -17.91
N GLU A 335 13.52 -18.20 -18.95
CA GLU A 335 13.94 -19.61 -18.91
C GLU A 335 15.01 -19.87 -17.83
N LYS A 336 15.89 -18.90 -17.58
CA LYS A 336 16.86 -18.94 -16.47
C LYS A 336 16.15 -19.02 -15.10
N ALA A 337 15.03 -18.31 -14.90
CA ALA A 337 14.29 -18.36 -13.63
C ALA A 337 13.70 -19.74 -13.35
N LYS A 338 13.26 -20.47 -14.39
CA LYS A 338 12.80 -21.87 -14.27
C LYS A 338 13.93 -22.80 -13.81
N HIS A 339 15.14 -22.66 -14.35
CA HIS A 339 16.30 -23.46 -13.95
C HIS A 339 16.65 -23.24 -12.46
N HIS A 340 16.75 -21.97 -12.01
CA HIS A 340 16.98 -21.68 -10.59
C HIS A 340 15.88 -22.24 -9.67
N ALA A 341 14.63 -22.30 -10.12
CA ALA A 341 13.54 -22.87 -9.34
C ALA A 341 13.70 -24.38 -9.10
N VAL A 342 14.23 -25.13 -10.07
CA VAL A 342 14.54 -26.56 -9.94
C VAL A 342 15.75 -26.78 -9.02
N THR A 343 16.84 -26.03 -9.23
CA THR A 343 18.10 -26.13 -8.45
C THR A 343 17.93 -25.94 -6.94
N ARG A 344 16.89 -25.21 -6.48
CA ARG A 344 16.69 -24.90 -5.04
C ARG A 344 16.68 -26.13 -4.12
N GLY A 345 16.16 -27.27 -4.61
CA GLY A 345 16.02 -28.50 -3.83
C GLY A 345 17.35 -29.21 -3.61
N PRO A 346 18.04 -29.65 -4.69
CA PRO A 346 19.37 -30.24 -4.59
C PRO A 346 20.39 -29.35 -3.88
N MET A 347 20.30 -28.02 -4.03
CA MET A 347 21.17 -27.09 -3.32
C MET A 347 20.93 -27.07 -1.79
N ALA A 348 19.68 -27.24 -1.33
CA ALA A 348 19.38 -27.39 0.09
C ALA A 348 19.85 -28.74 0.65
N GLU A 349 19.68 -29.84 -0.11
CA GLU A 349 20.21 -31.16 0.23
C GLU A 349 21.75 -31.13 0.37
N PHE A 350 22.44 -30.47 -0.58
CA PHE A 350 23.88 -30.30 -0.53
C PHE A 350 24.33 -29.45 0.67
N ALA A 351 23.61 -28.37 0.99
CA ALA A 351 23.87 -27.58 2.20
C ALA A 351 23.75 -28.42 3.47
N TRP A 352 22.76 -29.30 3.55
CA TRP A 352 22.59 -30.22 4.68
C TRP A 352 23.69 -31.28 4.75
N ALA A 353 24.12 -31.83 3.60
CA ALA A 353 25.26 -32.74 3.54
C ALA A 353 26.55 -32.09 4.07
N LEU A 354 26.82 -30.84 3.69
CA LEU A 354 27.95 -30.06 4.22
C LEU A 354 27.78 -29.76 5.73
N ALA A 355 26.57 -29.42 6.19
CA ALA A 355 26.29 -29.19 7.62
C ALA A 355 26.54 -30.46 8.47
N LYS A 356 26.19 -31.64 7.97
CA LYS A 356 26.53 -32.91 8.63
C LYS A 356 28.03 -33.16 8.71
N ALA A 357 28.76 -32.93 7.62
CA ALA A 357 30.23 -33.00 7.61
C ALA A 357 30.87 -31.97 8.56
N ALA A 358 30.20 -30.85 8.83
CA ALA A 358 30.59 -29.82 9.80
C ALA A 358 30.08 -30.08 11.24
N GLY A 359 29.60 -31.29 11.56
CA GLY A 359 29.30 -31.71 12.93
C GLY A 359 27.82 -31.69 13.36
N ALA A 360 26.86 -31.60 12.44
CA ALA A 360 25.44 -31.52 12.81
C ALA A 360 24.89 -32.76 13.56
N GLU A 361 25.48 -33.94 13.40
CA GLU A 361 24.97 -35.18 14.00
C GLU A 361 25.24 -35.29 15.52
N GLU A 362 26.33 -34.70 16.04
CA GLU A 362 26.65 -34.69 17.48
C GLU A 362 25.57 -33.99 18.33
N VAL A 363 24.88 -33.01 17.73
CA VAL A 363 23.81 -32.24 18.38
C VAL A 363 22.57 -33.11 18.66
N SER A 364 22.35 -34.18 17.89
CA SER A 364 21.16 -35.04 18.02
C SER A 364 21.26 -36.03 19.18
N LEU A 365 22.45 -36.59 19.41
CA LEU A 365 22.72 -37.61 20.44
C LEU A 365 22.65 -37.06 21.88
N HIS A 366 22.99 -35.79 22.11
CA HIS A 366 22.98 -35.20 23.44
C HIS A 366 21.58 -34.81 23.99
N SER A 367 20.53 -34.85 23.16
CA SER A 367 19.15 -34.52 23.58
C SER A 367 18.31 -35.71 24.08
N LEU A 368 18.90 -36.90 24.21
CA LEU A 368 18.19 -38.15 24.51
C LEU A 368 18.49 -38.78 25.89
N HIS A 369 19.27 -38.13 26.75
CA HIS A 369 19.53 -38.59 28.12
C HIS A 369 19.37 -37.47 29.15
N ILE A 370 18.31 -37.57 29.97
CA ILE A 370 18.38 -37.65 31.45
C ILE A 370 16.96 -37.79 32.02
N HIS A 371 16.82 -38.67 33.02
CA HIS A 371 15.56 -39.04 33.65
C HIS A 371 15.03 -38.07 34.72
N SER A 372 13.74 -38.26 34.98
CA SER A 372 12.91 -38.08 36.17
C SER A 372 13.57 -37.87 37.57
N PRO A 373 12.82 -37.33 38.56
CA PRO A 373 13.39 -36.56 39.68
C PRO A 373 13.54 -37.30 41.01
N SER A 374 14.40 -36.80 41.91
CA SER A 374 14.36 -37.15 43.35
C SER A 374 14.85 -36.05 44.31
N ALA A 375 14.05 -35.88 45.37
CA ALA A 375 14.31 -35.43 46.76
C ALA A 375 15.46 -34.46 47.17
N LYS A 376 15.02 -33.29 47.70
CA LYS A 376 15.28 -32.70 49.06
C LYS A 376 16.69 -32.25 49.55
N GLN A 377 16.60 -31.25 50.45
CA GLN A 377 17.58 -30.77 51.47
C GLN A 377 18.74 -29.88 50.97
N GLN A 378 18.74 -28.59 51.30
CA GLN A 378 19.19 -27.91 52.55
C GLN A 378 20.71 -27.64 52.57
N GLN A 379 21.11 -26.38 52.35
CA GLN A 379 21.88 -25.55 53.33
C GLN A 379 22.15 -24.13 52.79
N GLN A 380 22.52 -23.22 53.70
CA GLN A 380 22.72 -21.78 53.47
C GLN A 380 24.17 -21.47 53.03
N PRO A 381 24.42 -20.36 52.29
CA PRO A 381 25.76 -19.83 52.07
C PRO A 381 26.21 -18.92 53.23
N ALA A 382 27.54 -18.80 53.41
CA ALA A 382 28.17 -17.96 54.42
C ALA A 382 28.62 -16.59 53.88
N ASN A 383 28.72 -15.60 54.77
CA ASN A 383 29.24 -14.24 54.51
C ASN A 383 30.76 -14.20 54.31
N PRO A 384 31.28 -13.04 53.88
CA PRO A 384 32.40 -12.44 54.64
C PRO A 384 32.17 -10.97 55.07
N SER A 385 32.54 -10.73 56.34
CA SER A 385 33.07 -9.51 57.01
C SER A 385 32.91 -8.08 56.41
N SER A 386 32.40 -7.19 57.27
CA SER A 386 32.49 -5.71 57.27
C SER A 386 33.87 -5.17 57.72
N PRO A 387 34.14 -3.82 57.77
CA PRO A 387 33.75 -3.05 58.98
C PRO A 387 33.46 -1.52 58.84
N SER A 388 32.69 -0.98 59.80
CA SER A 388 32.70 0.42 60.33
C SER A 388 32.32 1.61 59.41
N ALA A 389 31.77 2.74 59.88
CA ALA A 389 31.03 3.12 61.11
C ALA A 389 30.32 4.48 60.88
N GLY A 390 29.28 4.83 61.67
CA GLY A 390 28.71 6.20 61.67
C GLY A 390 27.20 6.32 61.91
N HIS A 391 26.80 6.60 63.16
CA HIS A 391 25.46 7.05 63.59
C HIS A 391 25.45 8.58 63.79
N PRO A 392 24.36 9.27 64.23
CA PRO A 392 22.91 8.92 64.30
C PRO A 392 22.00 10.00 63.63
N SER A 393 20.68 9.84 63.42
CA SER A 393 19.59 10.03 64.41
C SER A 393 18.22 10.00 63.66
N SER A 394 17.16 9.30 64.10
CA SER A 394 16.13 9.72 65.09
C SER A 394 15.36 11.01 64.67
N ARG A 395 14.02 11.08 64.51
CA ARG A 395 12.87 10.27 65.03
C ARG A 395 11.61 10.36 64.13
N ARG A 396 10.62 9.51 64.42
CA ARG A 396 9.21 9.45 63.90
C ARG A 396 8.30 10.59 64.48
N PRO A 397 6.96 10.62 64.27
CA PRO A 397 6.18 10.82 63.02
C PRO A 397 4.96 11.78 63.19
N MET A 398 4.09 11.93 62.16
CA MET A 398 2.70 12.48 62.19
C MET A 398 2.55 13.95 62.68
N ALA A 399 1.84 14.86 62.00
CA ALA A 399 0.41 14.79 61.66
C ALA A 399 -0.09 16.04 60.88
N ASP A 400 -1.25 15.87 60.20
CA ASP A 400 -2.37 16.82 60.08
C ASP A 400 -2.48 17.94 58.99
N GLN A 401 -3.74 18.08 58.57
CA GLN A 401 -4.53 19.21 58.07
C GLN A 401 -4.28 19.95 56.73
N ARG A 402 -5.40 20.06 56.00
CA ARG A 402 -5.63 20.87 54.77
C ARG A 402 -5.75 22.36 55.08
N ARG A 403 -5.34 23.25 54.15
CA ARG A 403 -5.98 24.56 53.92
C ARG A 403 -5.70 25.10 52.49
N ARG A 404 -6.68 25.80 51.90
CA ARG A 404 -6.57 26.61 50.66
C ARG A 404 -6.46 28.09 51.03
N ILE A 405 -5.68 28.88 50.28
CA ILE A 405 -5.72 30.37 50.29
C ILE A 405 -5.55 30.91 48.85
N ARG A 406 -6.15 32.07 48.53
CA ARG A 406 -6.13 32.78 47.23
C ARG A 406 -5.00 33.84 47.15
N LEU A 407 -4.69 34.32 45.94
CA LEU A 407 -3.88 35.53 45.67
C LEU A 407 -4.51 36.42 44.54
N PRO A 408 -4.11 37.71 44.38
CA PRO A 408 -5.03 38.80 43.99
C PRO A 408 -4.86 39.38 42.56
N THR A 409 -5.65 40.42 42.25
CA THR A 409 -5.64 41.26 41.02
C THR A 409 -5.60 42.77 41.40
N PRO A 410 -5.64 43.76 40.47
CA PRO A 410 -4.47 44.35 39.80
C PRO A 410 -4.42 45.91 39.92
N PRO A 411 -3.50 46.60 39.21
CA PRO A 411 -3.67 48.01 38.83
C PRO A 411 -3.70 48.25 37.30
N THR A 412 -4.13 49.44 36.88
CA THR A 412 -4.38 49.84 35.47
C THR A 412 -4.03 51.34 35.27
N PRO A 413 -4.10 51.96 34.07
CA PRO A 413 -2.98 52.14 33.13
C PRO A 413 -2.56 53.62 32.90
N THR A 414 -1.54 53.85 32.06
CA THR A 414 -1.23 55.17 31.44
C THR A 414 -0.91 55.05 29.94
N ASN A 415 -1.35 56.04 29.15
CA ASN A 415 -1.35 56.07 27.67
C ASN A 415 -0.09 56.70 27.03
N SER A 416 0.36 56.19 25.86
CA SER A 416 0.92 57.02 24.76
C SER A 416 1.12 56.30 23.39
N ARG A 417 0.09 56.39 22.52
CA ARG A 417 0.08 56.63 21.04
C ARG A 417 1.08 56.03 20.00
N HIS A 418 0.45 55.43 18.96
CA HIS A 418 0.71 55.40 17.49
C HIS A 418 1.55 54.30 16.77
N HIS A 419 0.82 53.52 15.92
CA HIS A 419 1.14 52.92 14.59
C HIS A 419 2.35 51.95 14.43
N ILE A 420 2.34 50.84 13.66
CA ILE A 420 1.39 50.18 12.70
C ILE A 420 1.68 48.64 12.69
N ASP A 421 0.69 47.82 12.28
CA ASP A 421 0.71 46.39 11.87
C ASP A 421 1.66 45.32 12.51
N GLU A 422 1.07 44.27 13.08
CA GLU A 422 1.11 42.90 12.49
C GLU A 422 0.22 41.88 13.26
N ARG A 423 -0.22 40.81 12.57
CA ARG A 423 -1.13 39.79 13.12
C ARG A 423 -0.43 38.83 14.11
N ARG A 424 -0.94 38.70 15.33
CA ARG A 424 -0.75 37.50 16.19
C ARG A 424 -2.04 37.15 16.95
N PRO A 425 -2.35 35.85 17.17
CA PRO A 425 -3.60 35.42 17.78
C PRO A 425 -3.62 35.66 19.29
N LEU A 426 -4.66 36.32 19.79
CA LEU A 426 -4.86 36.65 21.20
C LEU A 426 -5.66 35.55 21.93
N LEU A 427 -4.97 34.72 22.71
CA LEU A 427 -5.58 33.80 23.67
C LEU A 427 -6.02 34.52 24.96
N ARG A 428 -7.09 35.35 24.89
CA ARG A 428 -8.01 35.58 26.02
C ARG A 428 -9.22 36.46 25.65
N SER A 429 -10.42 35.88 25.68
CA SER A 429 -11.64 36.48 26.25
C SER A 429 -12.84 35.54 26.03
N LEU A 430 -13.03 34.58 26.93
CA LEU A 430 -14.32 33.88 27.05
C LEU A 430 -15.26 34.73 27.91
N SER A 431 -16.53 34.76 27.50
CA SER A 431 -17.72 35.25 28.23
C SER A 431 -17.73 36.70 28.75
N SER A 432 -18.22 37.64 27.93
CA SER A 432 -19.01 38.80 28.42
C SER A 432 -19.82 39.56 27.34
N VAL A 433 -20.59 38.88 26.49
CA VAL A 433 -21.74 39.52 25.81
C VAL A 433 -22.90 38.53 25.74
N ALA A 434 -23.93 38.75 26.55
CA ALA A 434 -25.26 38.19 26.35
C ALA A 434 -26.22 39.37 26.20
N GLY A 435 -26.63 39.66 24.97
CA GLY A 435 -27.72 40.60 24.66
C GLY A 435 -29.06 39.85 24.64
N PRO A 436 -30.16 40.46 25.09
CA PRO A 436 -31.45 39.78 25.16
C PRO A 436 -32.20 39.80 23.82
N GLY A 437 -32.79 38.67 23.46
CA GLY A 437 -33.90 38.60 22.49
C GLY A 437 -33.58 38.04 21.11
N VAL A 438 -33.54 36.70 21.01
CA VAL A 438 -34.30 35.92 20.01
C VAL A 438 -34.65 34.58 20.68
N GLU A 439 -35.93 34.24 20.79
CA GLU A 439 -36.37 32.89 21.18
C GLU A 439 -36.42 31.99 19.94
N SER A 440 -35.39 31.17 19.74
CA SER A 440 -35.39 30.09 18.73
C SER A 440 -35.34 28.72 19.42
N ALA A 441 -36.35 27.89 19.14
CA ALA A 441 -36.72 26.74 19.96
C ALA A 441 -35.73 25.56 19.99
N ASP A 442 -34.65 25.61 19.20
CA ASP A 442 -33.67 24.53 19.07
C ASP A 442 -32.50 24.60 20.08
N THR A 443 -32.36 25.68 20.85
CA THR A 443 -31.28 25.81 21.87
C THR A 443 -31.48 24.94 23.12
N LEU A 444 -32.58 24.18 23.22
CA LEU A 444 -32.93 23.41 24.43
C LEU A 444 -32.30 22.00 24.52
N TYR A 445 -31.55 21.56 23.50
CA TYR A 445 -30.99 20.19 23.43
C TYR A 445 -29.53 20.08 22.92
N SER A 446 -28.61 20.91 23.39
CA SER A 446 -27.18 20.51 23.42
C SER A 446 -26.45 20.99 24.66
N CYS A 447 -25.73 20.07 25.32
CA CYS A 447 -24.80 20.39 26.40
C CYS A 447 -23.34 20.54 25.93
N MET A 448 -23.09 20.57 24.62
CA MET A 448 -21.79 20.93 24.04
C MET A 448 -21.98 21.75 22.75
N THR A 449 -21.47 22.98 22.74
CA THR A 449 -21.16 23.70 21.50
C THR A 449 -20.07 22.95 20.73
N ASP A 450 -20.13 22.92 19.40
CA ASP A 450 -19.05 22.34 18.59
C ASP A 450 -17.68 22.94 18.99
N PRO A 451 -16.70 22.11 19.41
CA PRO A 451 -15.36 22.59 19.78
C PRO A 451 -14.65 23.32 18.64
N HIS A 452 -15.05 23.12 17.38
CA HIS A 452 -14.43 23.70 16.20
C HIS A 452 -15.17 24.91 15.63
N SER A 453 -16.25 25.35 16.28
CA SER A 453 -17.10 26.48 15.84
C SER A 453 -16.34 27.79 15.59
N HIS A 454 -15.16 27.98 16.21
CA HIS A 454 -14.29 29.14 16.04
C HIS A 454 -13.42 29.17 14.76
N LEU A 455 -13.41 28.11 13.95
CA LEU A 455 -12.55 28.03 12.76
C LEU A 455 -13.09 28.85 11.56
N PRO A 456 -12.23 29.52 10.78
CA PRO A 456 -12.64 30.52 9.79
C PRO A 456 -13.05 29.90 8.42
N VAL A 457 -13.81 28.80 8.45
CA VAL A 457 -14.13 27.90 7.32
C VAL A 457 -14.57 28.65 6.07
N TYR A 458 -15.57 29.53 6.16
CA TYR A 458 -16.09 30.28 5.02
C TYR A 458 -14.99 31.06 4.29
N THR A 459 -14.14 31.76 5.05
CA THR A 459 -13.03 32.54 4.47
C THR A 459 -11.93 31.65 3.90
N SER A 460 -11.68 30.48 4.51
CA SER A 460 -10.71 29.49 4.04
C SER A 460 -11.14 28.86 2.71
N ILE A 461 -12.43 28.54 2.53
CA ILE A 461 -12.99 28.04 1.26
C ILE A 461 -12.69 29.02 0.12
N HIS A 462 -13.07 30.30 0.26
CA HIS A 462 -12.85 31.30 -0.79
C HIS A 462 -11.37 31.61 -1.04
N ARG A 463 -10.53 31.62 0.01
CA ARG A 463 -9.08 31.82 -0.13
C ARG A 463 -8.42 30.69 -0.92
N ILE A 464 -8.73 29.43 -0.57
CA ILE A 464 -8.24 28.25 -1.28
C ILE A 464 -8.71 28.28 -2.74
N ARG A 465 -9.99 28.60 -2.99
CA ARG A 465 -10.55 28.70 -4.34
C ARG A 465 -9.73 29.62 -5.24
N ARG A 466 -9.48 30.85 -4.76
CA ARG A 466 -8.71 31.86 -5.48
C ARG A 466 -7.28 31.39 -5.74
N ASP A 467 -6.62 30.86 -4.70
CA ASP A 467 -5.23 30.42 -4.78
C ASP A 467 -5.05 29.20 -5.73
N ILE A 468 -6.07 28.35 -5.91
CA ILE A 468 -6.07 27.24 -6.90
C ILE A 468 -6.35 27.75 -8.32
N ILE A 469 -7.31 28.67 -8.49
CA ILE A 469 -7.64 29.25 -9.80
C ILE A 469 -6.45 29.99 -10.39
N SER A 470 -5.68 30.73 -9.57
CA SER A 470 -4.50 31.50 -10.01
C SER A 470 -3.28 30.65 -10.39
N VAL A 471 -3.35 29.32 -10.26
CA VAL A 471 -2.20 28.42 -10.48
C VAL A 471 -2.48 27.38 -11.58
N VAL A 472 -3.75 27.02 -11.81
CA VAL A 472 -4.15 26.10 -12.87
C VAL A 472 -5.03 26.84 -13.86
N GLU A 473 -4.42 27.31 -14.94
CA GLU A 473 -5.09 27.93 -16.08
C GLU A 473 -5.34 26.93 -17.23
N ASP A 474 -4.42 25.99 -17.42
CA ASP A 474 -4.48 24.92 -18.43
C ASP A 474 -4.90 23.55 -17.86
N HIS A 475 -5.21 22.60 -18.75
CA HIS A 475 -5.44 21.21 -18.38
C HIS A 475 -4.13 20.48 -18.05
N LEU A 476 -4.10 19.85 -16.88
CA LEU A 476 -3.02 19.01 -16.38
C LEU A 476 -3.57 17.67 -15.90
N SER A 477 -2.93 16.56 -16.29
CA SER A 477 -3.23 15.22 -15.80
C SER A 477 -2.71 15.01 -14.37
N LEU A 478 -3.20 13.97 -13.68
CA LEU A 478 -2.69 13.62 -12.35
C LEU A 478 -1.18 13.29 -12.36
N GLU A 479 -0.69 12.67 -13.42
CA GLU A 479 0.74 12.36 -13.58
C GLU A 479 1.57 13.63 -13.76
N GLN A 480 1.08 14.59 -14.57
CA GLN A 480 1.72 15.91 -14.74
C GLN A 480 1.70 16.73 -13.43
N LEU A 481 0.62 16.68 -12.65
CA LEU A 481 0.58 17.32 -11.33
C LEU A 481 1.53 16.65 -10.31
N GLN A 482 1.89 15.39 -10.53
CA GLN A 482 2.87 14.66 -9.70
C GLN A 482 4.32 14.84 -10.17
N ASP A 483 4.55 15.14 -11.45
CA ASP A 483 5.87 15.41 -12.04
C ASP A 483 6.68 16.43 -11.24
N LEU A 484 7.98 16.17 -11.08
CA LEU A 484 8.89 16.84 -10.15
C LEU A 484 8.84 18.36 -10.29
N LYS A 485 8.77 18.87 -11.53
CA LYS A 485 8.75 20.32 -11.82
C LYS A 485 7.51 20.98 -11.22
N ILE A 486 6.31 20.52 -11.58
CA ILE A 486 5.03 21.05 -11.05
C ILE A 486 4.90 20.74 -9.56
N ASN A 487 5.47 19.63 -9.09
CA ASN A 487 5.53 19.28 -7.68
C ASN A 487 6.21 20.36 -6.83
N VAL A 488 7.37 20.83 -7.27
CA VAL A 488 8.20 21.79 -6.54
C VAL A 488 7.71 23.22 -6.73
N THR A 489 7.23 23.60 -7.91
CA THR A 489 6.78 24.99 -8.18
C THR A 489 5.36 25.27 -7.69
N VAL A 490 4.47 24.28 -7.73
CA VAL A 490 3.03 24.46 -7.46
C VAL A 490 2.58 23.70 -6.21
N VAL A 491 2.74 22.37 -6.21
CA VAL A 491 2.07 21.53 -5.21
C VAL A 491 2.67 21.71 -3.82
N ARG A 492 4.00 21.69 -3.70
CA ARG A 492 4.70 21.81 -2.41
C ARG A 492 4.49 23.19 -1.76
N PRO A 493 4.64 24.34 -2.46
CA PRO A 493 4.35 25.65 -1.86
C PRO A 493 2.91 25.79 -1.37
N LEU A 494 1.92 25.26 -2.10
CA LEU A 494 0.52 25.26 -1.64
C LEU A 494 0.30 24.37 -0.41
N VAL A 495 0.89 23.17 -0.38
CA VAL A 495 0.85 22.27 0.79
C VAL A 495 1.51 22.92 2.00
N ASP A 496 2.69 23.53 1.86
CA ASP A 496 3.39 24.22 2.95
C ASP A 496 2.58 25.44 3.45
N LYS A 497 2.05 26.27 2.53
CA LYS A 497 1.20 27.42 2.82
C LYS A 497 -0.04 27.02 3.62
N PHE A 498 -0.80 26.02 3.17
CA PHE A 498 -2.04 25.62 3.84
C PHE A 498 -1.79 24.82 5.12
N TYR A 499 -0.75 23.99 5.19
CA TYR A 499 -0.36 23.29 6.43
C TYR A 499 0.11 24.27 7.52
N SER A 500 0.82 25.36 7.15
CA SER A 500 1.30 26.36 8.11
C SER A 500 0.19 27.09 8.90
N LEU A 501 -1.07 27.00 8.44
CA LEU A 501 -2.22 27.57 9.13
C LEU A 501 -2.62 26.77 10.38
N ASN A 502 -2.19 25.50 10.48
CA ASN A 502 -2.54 24.55 11.55
C ASN A 502 -4.05 24.45 11.84
N ASP A 503 -4.86 24.60 10.79
CA ASP A 503 -6.32 24.58 10.83
C ASP A 503 -6.83 23.23 10.28
N ILE A 504 -7.56 22.50 11.12
CA ILE A 504 -8.09 21.17 10.78
C ILE A 504 -9.15 21.21 9.66
N SER A 505 -9.81 22.36 9.48
CA SER A 505 -10.85 22.55 8.45
C SER A 505 -10.27 22.74 7.04
N ILE A 506 -8.95 22.89 6.89
CA ILE A 506 -8.30 23.07 5.58
C ILE A 506 -8.58 21.92 4.62
N ILE A 507 -8.62 20.69 5.13
CA ILE A 507 -8.91 19.50 4.31
C ILE A 507 -10.37 19.49 3.86
N TYR A 508 -11.31 19.85 4.75
CA TYR A 508 -12.70 20.11 4.40
C TYR A 508 -12.80 21.19 3.30
N CYS A 509 -12.16 22.34 3.48
CA CYS A 509 -12.20 23.45 2.53
C CYS A 509 -11.64 23.09 1.14
N LEU A 510 -10.60 22.25 1.07
CA LEU A 510 -10.05 21.72 -0.19
C LEU A 510 -11.04 20.78 -0.89
N LEU A 511 -11.72 19.90 -0.13
CA LEU A 511 -12.69 18.94 -0.68
C LEU A 511 -14.00 19.63 -1.11
N VAL A 512 -14.45 20.67 -0.40
CA VAL A 512 -15.56 21.53 -0.84
C VAL A 512 -15.22 22.23 -2.16
N ASN A 513 -14.00 22.77 -2.29
CA ASN A 513 -13.55 23.36 -3.56
C ASN A 513 -13.47 22.33 -4.69
N ARG A 514 -13.03 21.10 -4.39
CA ARG A 514 -13.06 19.98 -5.34
C ARG A 514 -14.48 19.69 -5.83
N ALA A 515 -15.46 19.64 -4.93
CA ALA A 515 -16.88 19.47 -5.28
C ALA A 515 -17.35 20.57 -6.26
N GLN A 516 -17.12 21.82 -5.89
CA GLN A 516 -17.49 22.99 -6.71
C GLN A 516 -16.85 22.98 -8.10
N PHE A 517 -15.58 22.59 -8.22
CA PHE A 517 -14.93 22.49 -9.53
C PHE A 517 -15.49 21.34 -10.40
N LEU A 518 -15.95 20.23 -9.80
CA LEU A 518 -16.59 19.15 -10.55
C LEU A 518 -18.02 19.52 -11.01
N GLU A 519 -18.76 20.28 -10.20
CA GLU A 519 -20.06 20.82 -10.60
C GLU A 519 -19.91 21.86 -11.72
N GLU A 520 -18.93 22.76 -11.61
CA GLU A 520 -18.57 23.70 -12.68
C GLU A 520 -18.06 22.99 -13.94
N GLN A 521 -17.40 21.83 -13.80
CA GLN A 521 -17.01 20.99 -14.93
C GLN A 521 -18.25 20.49 -15.69
N SER A 522 -19.31 20.03 -15.00
CA SER A 522 -20.52 19.52 -15.66
C SER A 522 -21.38 20.60 -16.33
N HIS A 523 -21.30 21.86 -15.87
CA HIS A 523 -22.10 22.96 -16.42
C HIS A 523 -21.37 23.85 -17.43
N LEU A 524 -20.03 23.90 -17.43
CA LEU A 524 -19.23 24.82 -18.26
C LEU A 524 -18.33 24.09 -19.26
N ASN A 525 -18.91 23.68 -20.39
CA ASN A 525 -18.21 22.96 -21.47
C ASN A 525 -16.89 23.61 -21.91
N SER A 526 -16.78 24.95 -21.88
CA SER A 526 -15.57 25.68 -22.31
C SER A 526 -14.37 25.55 -21.36
N ARG A 527 -14.57 25.12 -20.10
CA ARG A 527 -13.52 24.98 -19.08
C ARG A 527 -13.51 23.63 -18.37
N HIS A 528 -14.26 22.66 -18.89
CA HIS A 528 -14.40 21.29 -18.37
C HIS A 528 -13.06 20.69 -17.92
N ASN A 529 -12.06 20.66 -18.81
CA ASN A 529 -10.77 20.00 -18.55
C ASN A 529 -9.89 20.76 -17.52
N VAL A 530 -9.99 22.09 -17.46
CA VAL A 530 -9.24 22.92 -16.50
C VAL A 530 -9.83 22.77 -15.10
N ASN A 531 -11.17 22.77 -15.00
CA ASN A 531 -11.86 22.56 -13.74
C ASN A 531 -11.61 21.14 -13.18
N HIS A 532 -11.53 20.13 -14.04
CA HIS A 532 -11.09 18.79 -13.66
C HIS A 532 -9.67 18.78 -13.06
N SER A 533 -8.73 19.52 -13.65
CA SER A 533 -7.36 19.65 -13.15
C SER A 533 -7.29 20.39 -11.81
N ARG A 534 -8.12 21.43 -11.61
CA ARG A 534 -8.28 22.15 -10.33
C ARG A 534 -8.83 21.25 -9.23
N ALA A 535 -9.85 20.44 -9.55
CA ALA A 535 -10.40 19.42 -8.64
C ALA A 535 -9.32 18.39 -8.24
N THR A 536 -8.57 17.89 -9.22
CA THR A 536 -7.47 16.93 -9.01
C THR A 536 -6.34 17.51 -8.15
N LEU A 537 -5.99 18.79 -8.35
CA LEU A 537 -4.99 19.48 -7.52
C LEU A 537 -5.46 19.64 -6.07
N CYS A 538 -6.74 19.98 -5.85
CA CYS A 538 -7.31 20.06 -4.50
C CYS A 538 -7.20 18.71 -3.76
N GLU A 539 -7.47 17.59 -4.45
CA GLU A 539 -7.33 16.24 -3.90
C GLU A 539 -5.88 15.89 -3.55
N LEU A 540 -4.94 16.20 -4.44
CA LEU A 540 -3.50 15.94 -4.24
C LEU A 540 -2.96 16.73 -3.04
N ILE A 541 -3.34 18.00 -2.91
CA ILE A 541 -2.96 18.85 -1.78
C ILE A 541 -3.57 18.33 -0.48
N ALA A 542 -4.88 18.02 -0.45
CA ALA A 542 -5.56 17.48 0.72
C ALA A 542 -4.92 16.17 1.19
N THR A 543 -4.56 15.29 0.26
CA THR A 543 -3.88 14.01 0.54
C THR A 543 -2.52 14.22 1.21
N ARG A 544 -1.74 15.20 0.75
CA ARG A 544 -0.43 15.52 1.31
C ARG A 544 -0.51 16.20 2.68
N ILE A 545 -1.46 17.10 2.87
CA ILE A 545 -1.72 17.75 4.16
C ILE A 545 -2.16 16.71 5.20
N LEU A 546 -3.11 15.82 4.86
CA LEU A 546 -3.55 14.74 5.74
C LEU A 546 -2.38 13.82 6.11
N ARG A 547 -1.58 13.43 5.12
CA ARG A 547 -0.38 12.62 5.35
C ARG A 547 0.57 13.29 6.34
N ARG A 548 0.85 14.58 6.19
CA ARG A 548 1.75 15.34 7.07
C ARG A 548 1.21 15.44 8.50
N PHE A 549 -0.09 15.68 8.69
CA PHE A 549 -0.71 15.62 10.04
C PHE A 549 -0.52 14.26 10.71
N GLY A 550 -0.66 13.16 9.95
CA GLY A 550 -0.51 11.78 10.43
C GLY A 550 0.91 11.21 10.43
N GLU A 551 1.91 11.99 9.99
CA GLU A 551 3.34 11.77 10.20
C GLU A 551 3.88 12.64 11.35
N ALA A 552 3.24 13.79 11.63
CA ALA A 552 3.57 14.66 12.77
C ALA A 552 2.99 14.18 14.11
N HIS A 553 1.92 13.37 14.08
CA HIS A 553 1.28 12.83 15.28
C HIS A 553 1.08 11.32 15.13
N ASP A 554 1.86 10.54 15.85
CA ASP A 554 1.70 9.08 15.96
C ASP A 554 0.94 8.69 17.26
N GLY A 555 0.58 7.41 17.37
CA GLY A 555 -0.12 6.88 18.55
C GLY A 555 -1.63 7.17 18.58
N PRO A 556 -2.27 7.02 19.75
CA PRO A 556 -3.72 7.20 19.91
C PRO A 556 -4.15 8.65 19.69
N ASP A 557 -3.40 9.63 20.22
CA ASP A 557 -3.75 11.05 20.10
C ASP A 557 -3.65 11.54 18.66
N GLY A 558 -2.66 11.05 17.89
CA GLY A 558 -2.59 11.29 16.45
C GLY A 558 -3.78 10.69 15.69
N LEU A 559 -4.22 9.48 16.04
CA LEU A 559 -5.44 8.89 15.48
C LEU A 559 -6.69 9.71 15.84
N LEU A 560 -6.76 10.27 17.05
CA LEU A 560 -7.85 11.13 17.49
C LEU A 560 -7.86 12.48 16.74
N LEU A 561 -6.70 13.09 16.51
CA LEU A 561 -6.58 14.31 15.70
C LEU A 561 -7.03 14.06 14.25
N LEU A 562 -6.56 12.97 13.64
CA LEU A 562 -6.97 12.58 12.28
C LEU A 562 -8.48 12.26 12.21
N ALA A 563 -9.06 11.72 13.28
CA ALA A 563 -10.51 11.54 13.40
C ALA A 563 -11.24 12.89 13.44
N HIS A 564 -10.77 13.88 14.19
CA HIS A 564 -11.36 15.22 14.17
C HIS A 564 -11.25 15.87 12.78
N ILE A 565 -10.11 15.77 12.08
CA ILE A 565 -9.93 16.30 10.72
C ILE A 565 -10.91 15.68 9.70
N LEU A 566 -11.19 14.38 9.80
CA LEU A 566 -11.98 13.65 8.80
C LEU A 566 -13.47 13.49 9.15
N VAL A 567 -13.79 13.42 10.44
CA VAL A 567 -15.09 13.01 10.97
C VAL A 567 -15.81 14.14 11.71
N ALA A 568 -15.12 15.18 12.19
CA ALA A 568 -15.82 16.38 12.62
C ALA A 568 -16.51 16.99 11.39
N GLY A 569 -17.78 17.34 11.56
CA GLY A 569 -18.51 18.05 10.53
C GLY A 569 -18.27 19.55 10.65
N PHE A 570 -18.13 20.22 9.51
CA PHE A 570 -18.00 21.67 9.43
C PHE A 570 -19.19 22.26 8.65
N GLU A 571 -19.57 23.51 8.91
CA GLU A 571 -20.62 24.18 8.14
C GLU A 571 -20.00 25.06 7.04
N PRO A 572 -20.52 25.05 5.79
CA PRO A 572 -19.97 25.88 4.70
C PRO A 572 -19.93 27.39 5.01
N PHE A 573 -20.93 27.89 5.76
CA PHE A 573 -21.06 29.30 6.15
C PHE A 573 -20.49 29.61 7.55
N GLN A 574 -19.75 28.69 8.15
CA GLN A 574 -19.18 28.88 9.49
C GLN A 574 -18.21 30.07 9.51
N ASN A 575 -18.48 31.02 10.41
CA ASN A 575 -17.80 32.31 10.52
C ASN A 575 -17.83 33.16 9.22
N ALA A 576 -18.91 33.06 8.44
CA ALA A 576 -19.24 34.04 7.41
C ALA A 576 -19.69 35.39 8.03
N PRO A 577 -19.57 36.52 7.30
CA PRO A 577 -20.17 37.79 7.71
C PRO A 577 -21.68 37.67 7.90
N ASP A 578 -22.24 38.39 8.88
CA ASP A 578 -23.66 38.28 9.26
C ASP A 578 -24.63 38.55 8.11
N GLU A 579 -24.29 39.49 7.22
CA GLU A 579 -25.06 39.79 6.00
C GLU A 579 -25.18 38.59 5.06
N ILE A 580 -24.08 37.85 4.85
CA ILE A 580 -24.02 36.67 3.99
C ILE A 580 -24.76 35.49 4.64
N ARG A 581 -24.63 35.33 5.96
CA ARG A 581 -25.35 34.30 6.70
C ARG A 581 -26.86 34.51 6.61
N ALA A 582 -27.35 35.73 6.85
CA ALA A 582 -28.76 36.07 6.75
C ALA A 582 -29.33 35.88 5.33
N GLU A 583 -28.55 36.13 4.28
CA GLU A 583 -28.99 35.90 2.90
C GLU A 583 -29.00 34.41 2.51
N ALA A 584 -28.02 33.64 3.01
CA ALA A 584 -28.03 32.19 2.88
C ALA A 584 -29.19 31.55 3.67
N GLU A 585 -29.59 32.11 4.82
CA GLU A 585 -30.75 31.66 5.62
C GLU A 585 -32.07 31.80 4.85
N ARG A 586 -32.20 32.87 4.05
CA ARG A 586 -33.37 33.10 3.17
C ARG A 586 -33.38 32.16 1.97
N THR A 587 -32.22 31.91 1.39
CA THR A 587 -32.07 31.12 0.15
C THR A 587 -32.12 29.61 0.42
N THR A 588 -31.64 29.16 1.58
CA THR A 588 -31.36 27.74 1.84
C THR A 588 -32.05 27.25 3.11
N THR A 589 -33.36 27.02 3.02
CA THR A 589 -34.25 26.68 4.16
C THR A 589 -33.96 25.32 4.84
N TRP A 590 -33.04 24.50 4.32
CA TRP A 590 -32.84 23.10 4.75
C TRP A 590 -31.39 22.70 5.10
N MET A 591 -30.37 23.54 4.86
CA MET A 591 -28.95 23.14 5.06
C MET A 591 -28.22 23.84 6.21
N HIS A 592 -28.78 24.90 6.80
CA HIS A 592 -28.00 25.85 7.63
C HIS A 592 -27.44 25.32 8.94
N HIS A 593 -27.90 24.17 9.44
CA HIS A 593 -27.42 23.56 10.69
C HIS A 593 -26.90 22.14 10.47
N LYS A 594 -26.51 21.79 9.23
CA LYS A 594 -25.97 20.47 8.91
C LYS A 594 -24.47 20.51 8.66
N THR A 595 -23.73 20.24 9.73
CA THR A 595 -22.29 19.99 9.71
C THR A 595 -21.95 18.81 8.79
N LEU A 596 -21.05 19.00 7.83
CA LEU A 596 -20.63 17.96 6.87
C LEU A 596 -19.18 17.50 7.16
N PRO A 597 -18.95 16.21 7.44
CA PRO A 597 -17.59 15.68 7.60
C PRO A 597 -16.76 15.70 6.33
N SER A 598 -15.46 16.00 6.44
CA SER A 598 -14.51 15.94 5.31
C SER A 598 -14.54 14.59 4.58
N LEU A 599 -14.68 13.49 5.32
CA LEU A 599 -14.75 12.13 4.77
C LEU A 599 -15.99 11.91 3.87
N GLU A 600 -17.11 12.57 4.19
CA GLU A 600 -18.33 12.49 3.37
C GLU A 600 -18.16 13.21 2.05
N ILE A 601 -17.57 14.41 2.07
CA ILE A 601 -17.31 15.18 0.83
C ILE A 601 -16.28 14.45 -0.04
N ALA A 602 -15.27 13.82 0.56
CA ALA A 602 -14.34 12.96 -0.18
C ALA A 602 -15.06 11.79 -0.88
N ILE A 603 -16.08 11.20 -0.26
CA ILE A 603 -16.87 10.11 -0.84
C ILE A 603 -17.82 10.62 -1.93
N VAL A 604 -18.63 11.63 -1.64
CA VAL A 604 -19.62 12.23 -2.57
C VAL A 604 -18.97 12.71 -3.86
N THR A 605 -17.73 13.18 -3.78
CA THR A 605 -16.98 13.67 -4.95
C THR A 605 -16.11 12.58 -5.63
N GLU A 606 -16.10 11.33 -5.15
CA GLU A 606 -15.22 10.26 -5.63
C GLU A 606 -13.71 10.60 -5.54
N SER A 607 -13.25 11.09 -4.38
CA SER A 607 -11.83 11.38 -4.12
C SER A 607 -11.00 10.11 -3.84
N LYS A 608 -10.79 9.29 -4.88
CA LYS A 608 -10.14 7.96 -4.78
C LYS A 608 -8.68 8.02 -4.32
N LEU A 609 -7.89 9.03 -4.73
CA LEU A 609 -6.49 9.20 -4.29
C LEU A 609 -6.43 9.56 -2.80
N PHE A 610 -7.33 10.45 -2.36
CA PHE A 610 -7.42 10.85 -0.95
C PHE A 610 -7.87 9.69 -0.06
N LEU A 611 -8.95 9.00 -0.44
CA LEU A 611 -9.55 7.92 0.36
C LEU A 611 -8.68 6.66 0.42
N SER A 612 -7.88 6.38 -0.62
CA SER A 612 -6.89 5.29 -0.63
C SER A 612 -5.57 5.63 0.08
N SER A 613 -5.38 6.88 0.53
CA SER A 613 -4.18 7.24 1.28
C SER A 613 -4.07 6.47 2.60
N THR A 614 -2.85 6.09 2.98
CA THR A 614 -2.61 5.29 4.20
C THR A 614 -3.13 5.98 5.47
N THR A 615 -3.03 7.31 5.55
CA THR A 615 -3.52 8.09 6.69
C THR A 615 -5.06 8.17 6.74
N CYS A 616 -5.74 8.31 5.60
CA CYS A 616 -7.20 8.21 5.56
C CYS A 616 -7.65 6.79 5.94
N GLN A 617 -6.98 5.76 5.41
CA GLN A 617 -7.25 4.36 5.74
C GLN A 617 -6.95 4.03 7.21
N LYS A 618 -6.00 4.69 7.91
CA LYS A 618 -5.83 4.55 9.38
C LYS A 618 -7.16 4.89 10.09
N VAL A 619 -7.80 6.00 9.73
CA VAL A 619 -9.07 6.46 10.32
C VAL A 619 -10.25 5.57 9.90
N VAL A 620 -10.40 5.28 8.60
CA VAL A 620 -11.47 4.39 8.09
C VAL A 620 -11.42 3.02 8.78
N ASN A 621 -10.24 2.41 8.91
CA ASN A 621 -10.09 1.13 9.61
C ASN A 621 -10.40 1.25 11.11
N ALA A 622 -10.05 2.36 11.76
CA ALA A 622 -10.39 2.63 13.14
C ALA A 622 -11.89 2.86 13.36
N ILE A 623 -12.62 3.44 12.39
CA ILE A 623 -14.09 3.52 12.41
C ILE A 623 -14.70 2.12 12.22
N TYR A 624 -14.22 1.35 11.22
CA TYR A 624 -14.71 0.00 10.93
C TYR A 624 -14.57 -0.96 12.13
N ASP A 625 -13.42 -0.93 12.83
CA ASP A 625 -13.18 -1.67 14.09
C ASP A 625 -14.00 -1.13 15.28
N GLY A 626 -14.58 0.06 15.17
CA GLY A 626 -15.22 0.80 16.25
C GLY A 626 -14.24 1.30 17.31
N ARG A 627 -13.00 1.62 16.96
CA ARG A 627 -12.04 2.30 17.86
C ARG A 627 -12.37 3.78 18.03
N ILE A 628 -12.90 4.42 17.00
CA ILE A 628 -13.40 5.79 17.07
C ILE A 628 -14.90 5.73 17.36
N VAL A 629 -15.33 6.51 18.36
CA VAL A 629 -16.74 6.72 18.70
C VAL A 629 -17.06 8.17 18.38
N TYR A 630 -18.09 8.37 17.57
CA TYR A 630 -18.68 9.67 17.27
C TYR A 630 -20.18 9.47 17.05
N THR A 631 -20.95 10.56 17.06
CA THR A 631 -22.34 10.55 16.62
C THR A 631 -22.38 11.02 15.15
N PRO A 632 -22.82 10.19 14.19
CA PRO A 632 -22.94 10.60 12.80
C PRO A 632 -24.14 11.54 12.60
N SER A 633 -24.05 12.42 11.61
CA SER A 633 -25.20 13.21 11.14
C SER A 633 -26.00 12.42 10.11
N THR A 634 -27.08 11.75 10.55
CA THR A 634 -28.04 11.09 9.64
C THR A 634 -28.92 12.12 8.93
N PHE A 635 -29.63 11.72 7.87
CA PHE A 635 -30.63 12.57 7.19
C PHE A 635 -32.05 12.31 7.71
N TRP A 636 -32.33 11.08 8.10
CA TRP A 636 -33.63 10.64 8.57
C TRP A 636 -33.47 9.40 9.45
N ASP A 637 -34.09 9.41 10.63
CA ASP A 637 -34.19 8.24 11.52
C ASP A 637 -35.69 7.94 11.75
N ILE A 638 -36.09 6.68 11.59
CA ILE A 638 -37.40 6.18 12.00
C ILE A 638 -37.50 6.21 13.53
N ILE A 639 -36.40 5.87 14.24
CA ILE A 639 -36.30 5.91 15.70
C ILE A 639 -35.17 6.88 16.11
N PRO A 640 -35.46 8.16 16.44
CA PRO A 640 -34.43 9.12 16.82
C PRO A 640 -33.91 8.85 18.25
N ASP A 641 -32.76 8.19 18.37
CA ASP A 641 -32.07 7.93 19.66
C ASP A 641 -31.00 9.00 20.00
N HIS A 642 -30.91 10.06 19.18
CA HIS A 642 -29.89 11.12 19.23
C HIS A 642 -29.98 12.09 20.44
N TYR A 643 -30.63 11.70 21.53
CA TYR A 643 -30.82 12.51 22.74
C TYR A 643 -29.49 12.92 23.44
N LYS A 644 -28.39 12.22 23.16
CA LYS A 644 -27.04 12.57 23.65
C LYS A 644 -26.01 12.41 22.53
N LEU A 645 -25.53 13.54 22.01
CA LEU A 645 -24.34 13.59 21.16
C LEU A 645 -23.12 13.14 21.98
N LYS A 646 -22.26 12.30 21.40
CA LYS A 646 -20.96 11.94 21.98
C LYS A 646 -19.84 12.66 21.25
N PRO A 647 -18.89 13.29 21.96
CA PRO A 647 -17.71 13.86 21.32
C PRO A 647 -16.88 12.76 20.65
N ILE A 648 -16.17 13.13 19.59
CA ILE A 648 -15.23 12.25 18.90
C ILE A 648 -14.19 11.78 19.93
N SER A 649 -14.14 10.48 20.17
CA SER A 649 -13.37 9.88 21.25
C SER A 649 -12.90 8.47 20.89
N LEU A 650 -11.84 8.01 21.55
CA LEU A 650 -11.37 6.63 21.40
C LEU A 650 -12.09 5.70 22.39
N TYR A 651 -12.53 4.55 21.88
CA TYR A 651 -13.12 3.47 22.66
C TYR A 651 -12.04 2.62 23.32
N ASP A 652 -12.10 2.40 24.64
CA ASP A 652 -11.42 1.27 25.29
C ASP A 652 -12.45 0.20 25.71
N PRO A 653 -12.37 -1.05 25.21
CA PRO A 653 -13.26 -2.14 25.62
C PRO A 653 -13.21 -2.50 27.11
N ARG A 654 -12.19 -2.06 27.86
CA ARG A 654 -11.98 -2.39 29.28
C ARG A 654 -12.80 -1.48 30.19
N ASP A 655 -12.77 -0.19 29.89
CA ASP A 655 -13.42 0.86 30.69
C ASP A 655 -14.89 1.05 30.27
N SER A 656 -15.29 0.47 29.13
CA SER A 656 -16.68 0.43 28.68
C SER A 656 -17.58 -0.51 29.53
N PRO A 657 -18.89 -0.26 29.62
CA PRO A 657 -19.83 -1.19 30.25
C PRO A 657 -20.04 -2.44 29.38
N LEU A 658 -20.24 -3.60 30.03
CA LEU A 658 -20.47 -4.89 29.33
C LEU A 658 -21.65 -4.87 28.34
N LEU A 659 -22.72 -4.13 28.68
CA LEU A 659 -23.92 -3.99 27.84
C LEU A 659 -23.90 -2.65 27.09
N ASN A 660 -22.86 -2.44 26.28
CA ASN A 660 -22.71 -1.24 25.45
C ASN A 660 -23.43 -1.39 24.10
N GLN A 661 -24.69 -0.93 24.01
CA GLN A 661 -25.53 -1.10 22.81
C GLN A 661 -24.91 -0.54 21.52
N TYR A 662 -24.11 0.53 21.62
CA TYR A 662 -23.49 1.19 20.47
C TYR A 662 -22.48 0.27 19.72
N ARG A 663 -22.10 -0.88 20.28
CA ARG A 663 -21.26 -1.88 19.59
C ARG A 663 -22.00 -2.64 18.48
N LEU A 664 -23.33 -2.62 18.46
CA LEU A 664 -24.15 -3.22 17.39
C LEU A 664 -24.09 -2.39 16.09
N ILE A 665 -23.93 -1.07 16.21
CA ILE A 665 -23.84 -0.12 15.08
C ILE A 665 -22.44 -0.16 14.42
N VAL A 666 -21.43 -0.77 15.06
CA VAL A 666 -20.06 -0.82 14.54
C VAL A 666 -20.02 -1.62 13.23
N PRO A 667 -19.52 -1.06 12.11
CA PRO A 667 -19.63 -1.68 10.78
C PRO A 667 -19.11 -3.12 10.69
N ARG A 668 -17.98 -3.44 11.34
CA ARG A 668 -17.47 -4.82 11.41
C ARG A 668 -18.44 -5.78 12.10
N THR A 669 -19.02 -5.38 13.23
CA THR A 669 -19.98 -6.20 13.98
C THR A 669 -21.27 -6.36 13.17
N ARG A 670 -21.78 -5.26 12.61
CA ARG A 670 -22.96 -5.22 11.74
C ARG A 670 -22.82 -6.17 10.54
N SER A 671 -21.72 -6.10 9.80
CA SER A 671 -21.46 -6.95 8.63
C SER A 671 -21.43 -8.46 8.96
N VAL A 672 -20.93 -8.83 10.15
CA VAL A 672 -20.99 -10.22 10.66
C VAL A 672 -22.42 -10.61 11.03
N LEU A 673 -23.19 -9.70 11.64
CA LEU A 673 -24.59 -9.93 12.01
C LEU A 673 -25.49 -10.09 10.79
N GLU A 674 -25.40 -9.20 9.79
CA GLU A 674 -26.14 -9.31 8.52
C GLU A 674 -25.83 -10.64 7.81
N SER A 675 -24.57 -11.09 7.85
CA SER A 675 -24.16 -12.38 7.28
C SER A 675 -24.78 -13.55 8.06
N LEU A 676 -24.83 -13.48 9.39
CA LEU A 676 -25.47 -14.48 10.24
C LEU A 676 -27.00 -14.52 10.03
N GLN A 677 -27.66 -13.36 9.95
CA GLN A 677 -29.08 -13.24 9.65
C GLN A 677 -29.41 -13.87 8.29
N PHE A 678 -28.62 -13.60 7.25
CA PHE A 678 -28.81 -14.19 5.93
C PHE A 678 -28.62 -15.71 5.94
N VAL A 679 -27.64 -16.24 6.69
CA VAL A 679 -27.49 -17.69 6.88
C VAL A 679 -28.70 -18.28 7.59
N ILE A 680 -29.25 -17.62 8.62
CA ILE A 680 -30.48 -18.06 9.29
C ILE A 680 -31.68 -18.07 8.32
N LEU A 681 -31.86 -17.01 7.53
CA LEU A 681 -32.89 -16.93 6.49
C LEU A 681 -32.78 -18.08 5.48
N LEU A 682 -31.56 -18.35 4.99
CA LEU A 682 -31.29 -19.43 4.04
C LEU A 682 -31.56 -20.81 4.65
N CYS A 683 -31.15 -21.04 5.90
CA CYS A 683 -31.44 -22.29 6.61
C CYS A 683 -32.95 -22.49 6.85
N LEU A 684 -33.68 -21.44 7.19
CA LEU A 684 -35.15 -21.48 7.34
C LEU A 684 -35.83 -21.76 5.99
N TYR A 685 -35.45 -21.05 4.93
CA TYR A 685 -35.93 -21.27 3.56
C TYR A 685 -35.72 -22.72 3.10
N ILE A 686 -34.50 -23.26 3.24
CA ILE A 686 -34.20 -24.66 2.89
C ILE A 686 -35.06 -25.62 3.74
N SER A 687 -35.22 -25.34 5.03
CA SER A 687 -36.04 -26.17 5.92
C SER A 687 -37.52 -26.18 5.51
N VAL A 688 -38.10 -25.05 5.12
CA VAL A 688 -39.48 -24.98 4.60
C VAL A 688 -39.61 -25.74 3.27
N MET A 689 -38.67 -25.59 2.35
CA MET A 689 -38.72 -26.30 1.07
C MET A 689 -38.55 -27.82 1.21
N VAL A 690 -37.78 -28.30 2.20
CA VAL A 690 -37.62 -29.73 2.51
C VAL A 690 -38.85 -30.30 3.23
N TYR A 691 -39.44 -29.56 4.17
CA TYR A 691 -40.56 -30.02 5.01
C TYR A 691 -41.91 -29.37 4.64
N ARG A 692 -42.13 -29.09 3.35
CA ARG A 692 -43.35 -28.41 2.84
C ARG A 692 -44.65 -29.14 3.21
N THR A 693 -45.64 -28.41 3.71
CA THR A 693 -46.95 -28.96 4.13
C THR A 693 -48.13 -28.19 3.55
N THR A 694 -48.84 -28.80 2.61
CA THR A 694 -49.95 -28.16 1.89
C THR A 694 -51.20 -27.93 2.75
N SER A 695 -51.46 -28.79 3.75
CA SER A 695 -52.74 -28.81 4.49
C SER A 695 -52.84 -27.85 5.68
N HIS A 696 -51.71 -27.53 6.33
CA HIS A 696 -51.65 -26.68 7.52
C HIS A 696 -50.37 -25.85 7.50
N TRP A 697 -50.36 -24.75 8.26
CA TRP A 697 -49.17 -23.92 8.42
C TRP A 697 -48.14 -24.66 9.28
N GLY A 698 -46.96 -24.91 8.71
CA GLY A 698 -45.87 -25.56 9.43
C GLY A 698 -45.27 -24.64 10.50
N VAL A 699 -44.79 -25.20 11.62
CA VAL A 699 -44.07 -24.39 12.63
C VAL A 699 -42.82 -23.75 12.02
N LEU A 700 -42.10 -24.47 11.15
CA LEU A 700 -40.94 -23.95 10.42
C LEU A 700 -41.33 -22.88 9.39
N GLU A 701 -42.52 -22.96 8.82
CA GLU A 701 -43.07 -21.98 7.87
C GLU A 701 -43.42 -20.67 8.58
N ILE A 702 -44.14 -20.73 9.70
CA ILE A 702 -44.41 -19.57 10.57
C ILE A 702 -43.11 -18.89 11.02
N LEU A 703 -42.09 -19.67 11.38
CA LEU A 703 -40.77 -19.14 11.75
C LEU A 703 -40.05 -18.49 10.58
N PHE A 704 -40.13 -19.09 9.38
CA PHE A 704 -39.60 -18.49 8.15
C PHE A 704 -40.32 -17.19 7.81
N ASP A 705 -41.66 -17.15 7.82
CA ASP A 705 -42.45 -15.97 7.47
C ASP A 705 -42.16 -14.80 8.40
N ILE A 706 -42.15 -15.03 9.71
CA ILE A 706 -41.83 -14.00 10.72
C ILE A 706 -40.38 -13.50 10.53
N PHE A 707 -39.42 -14.40 10.24
CA PHE A 707 -38.03 -14.00 10.04
C PHE A 707 -37.82 -13.27 8.70
N ALA A 708 -38.43 -13.74 7.62
CA ALA A 708 -38.35 -13.17 6.28
C ALA A 708 -39.03 -11.79 6.22
N PHE A 709 -40.18 -11.60 6.87
CA PHE A 709 -40.79 -10.28 7.03
C PHE A 709 -39.88 -9.31 7.80
N GLY A 710 -39.27 -9.76 8.90
CA GLY A 710 -38.30 -8.98 9.66
C GLY A 710 -37.06 -8.61 8.83
N TRP A 711 -36.53 -9.54 8.03
CA TRP A 711 -35.40 -9.29 7.14
C TRP A 711 -35.77 -8.34 5.98
N ALA A 712 -36.96 -8.49 5.38
CA ALA A 712 -37.46 -7.59 4.35
C ALA A 712 -37.65 -6.15 4.88
N LEU A 713 -38.12 -6.00 6.13
CA LEU A 713 -38.21 -4.71 6.81
C LEU A 713 -36.83 -4.07 7.01
N ASP A 714 -35.80 -4.86 7.33
CA ASP A 714 -34.42 -4.39 7.49
C ASP A 714 -33.82 -3.86 6.17
N GLN A 715 -34.07 -4.56 5.06
CA GLN A 715 -33.69 -4.09 3.72
C GLN A 715 -34.48 -2.84 3.31
N PHE A 716 -35.78 -2.77 3.64
CA PHE A 716 -36.59 -1.58 3.37
C PHE A 716 -36.13 -0.35 4.18
N ALA A 717 -35.78 -0.52 5.44
CA ALA A 717 -35.16 0.53 6.26
C ALA A 717 -33.81 0.99 5.67
N THR A 718 -33.02 0.06 5.12
CA THR A 718 -31.75 0.37 4.43
C THR A 718 -31.97 1.23 3.18
N ILE A 719 -32.99 0.91 2.38
CA ILE A 719 -33.38 1.70 1.19
C ILE A 719 -33.82 3.12 1.59
N LEU A 720 -34.60 3.26 2.66
CA LEU A 720 -35.06 4.57 3.14
C LEU A 720 -33.93 5.42 3.75
N ALA A 721 -33.01 4.81 4.50
CA ALA A 721 -31.93 5.53 5.18
C ALA A 721 -30.85 6.06 4.24
N HIS A 722 -30.51 5.30 3.19
CA HIS A 722 -29.43 5.65 2.26
C HIS A 722 -29.92 6.16 0.89
N GLY A 723 -31.19 5.95 0.57
CA GLY A 723 -31.80 6.30 -0.70
C GLY A 723 -31.58 5.25 -1.80
N TRP A 724 -32.51 5.20 -2.74
CA TRP A 724 -32.53 4.22 -3.84
C TRP A 724 -31.23 4.19 -4.66
N ASN A 725 -30.68 5.37 -4.98
CA ASN A 725 -29.48 5.50 -5.81
C ASN A 725 -28.23 4.90 -5.16
N VAL A 726 -28.11 4.97 -3.83
CA VAL A 726 -26.98 4.36 -3.10
C VAL A 726 -27.22 2.86 -2.95
N TYR A 727 -28.43 2.46 -2.56
CA TYR A 727 -28.76 1.04 -2.41
C TYR A 727 -28.57 0.25 -3.72
N THR A 728 -28.95 0.81 -4.87
CA THR A 728 -28.81 0.15 -6.19
C THR A 728 -27.39 0.15 -6.76
N GLN A 729 -26.46 0.96 -6.25
CA GLN A 729 -25.04 0.82 -6.59
C GLN A 729 -24.45 -0.51 -6.11
N ASN A 730 -25.09 -1.14 -5.13
CA ASN A 730 -24.62 -2.38 -4.56
C ASN A 730 -25.06 -3.59 -5.41
N LEU A 731 -24.10 -4.42 -5.81
CA LEU A 731 -24.27 -5.42 -6.86
C LEU A 731 -25.36 -6.46 -6.59
N TRP A 732 -25.64 -6.72 -5.32
CA TRP A 732 -26.55 -7.75 -4.86
C TRP A 732 -27.91 -7.22 -4.41
N SER A 733 -28.09 -5.90 -4.33
CA SER A 733 -29.35 -5.28 -3.92
C SER A 733 -30.52 -5.65 -4.82
N PHE A 734 -30.28 -5.93 -6.10
CA PHE A 734 -31.31 -6.42 -7.02
C PHE A 734 -31.78 -7.84 -6.66
N LEU A 735 -30.87 -8.72 -6.19
CA LEU A 735 -31.22 -10.06 -5.71
C LEU A 735 -32.07 -9.96 -4.45
N ASP A 736 -31.70 -9.08 -3.52
CA ASP A 736 -32.44 -8.86 -2.27
C ASP A 736 -33.85 -8.31 -2.56
N VAL A 737 -34.00 -7.34 -3.46
CA VAL A 737 -35.31 -6.82 -3.91
C VAL A 737 -36.13 -7.88 -4.66
N THR A 738 -35.48 -8.71 -5.48
CA THR A 738 -36.16 -9.81 -6.19
C THR A 738 -36.70 -10.84 -5.20
N PHE A 739 -35.91 -11.21 -4.19
CA PHE A 739 -36.36 -12.12 -3.14
C PHE A 739 -37.51 -11.53 -2.31
N ILE A 740 -37.44 -10.23 -1.93
CA ILE A 740 -38.55 -9.56 -1.23
C ILE A 740 -39.83 -9.58 -2.07
N THR A 741 -39.72 -9.38 -3.38
CA THR A 741 -40.86 -9.45 -4.30
C THR A 741 -41.45 -10.86 -4.36
N ILE A 742 -40.62 -11.89 -4.51
CA ILE A 742 -41.05 -13.30 -4.50
C ILE A 742 -41.72 -13.66 -3.17
N TYR A 743 -41.13 -13.25 -2.04
CA TYR A 743 -41.66 -13.47 -0.70
C TYR A 743 -43.05 -12.85 -0.50
N TRP A 744 -43.27 -11.61 -0.97
CA TRP A 744 -44.58 -10.98 -0.89
C TRP A 744 -45.64 -11.67 -1.75
N VAL A 745 -45.30 -12.10 -2.97
CA VAL A 745 -46.23 -12.86 -3.82
C VAL A 745 -46.57 -14.22 -3.20
N TYR A 746 -45.57 -14.93 -2.67
CA TYR A 746 -45.77 -16.16 -1.90
C TYR A 746 -46.72 -15.93 -0.71
N MET A 747 -46.49 -14.89 0.10
CA MET A 747 -47.31 -14.59 1.27
C MET A 747 -48.77 -14.25 0.91
N ILE A 748 -48.98 -13.46 -0.14
CA ILE A 748 -50.33 -13.13 -0.62
C ILE A 748 -51.07 -14.40 -1.08
N LEU A 749 -50.41 -15.27 -1.86
CA LEU A 749 -50.99 -16.53 -2.31
C LEU A 749 -51.25 -17.50 -1.16
N ARG A 750 -50.35 -17.60 -0.18
CA ARG A 750 -50.47 -18.47 1.00
C ARG A 750 -51.64 -18.05 1.90
N LEU A 751 -51.78 -16.75 2.16
CA LEU A 751 -52.91 -16.16 2.90
C LEU A 751 -54.24 -16.33 2.14
N TYR A 752 -54.25 -16.07 0.83
CA TYR A 752 -55.44 -16.22 -0.02
C TYR A 752 -55.92 -17.68 -0.09
N GLY A 753 -55.01 -18.63 -0.31
CA GLY A 753 -55.31 -20.06 -0.35
C GLY A 753 -55.90 -20.57 0.97
N GLN A 754 -55.40 -20.09 2.11
CA GLN A 754 -55.96 -20.40 3.42
C GLN A 754 -57.35 -19.77 3.63
N HIS A 755 -57.54 -18.50 3.27
CA HIS A 755 -58.83 -17.80 3.41
C HIS A 755 -59.93 -18.44 2.56
N MET A 756 -59.58 -18.91 1.36
CA MET A 756 -60.50 -19.62 0.44
C MET A 756 -60.55 -21.14 0.68
N HIS A 757 -59.85 -21.68 1.69
CA HIS A 757 -59.71 -23.11 1.97
C HIS A 757 -59.38 -23.97 0.74
N SER A 758 -58.57 -23.44 -0.19
CA SER A 758 -58.29 -24.06 -1.49
C SER A 758 -56.82 -24.46 -1.62
N ILE A 759 -56.59 -25.67 -2.14
CA ILE A 759 -55.25 -26.28 -2.21
C ILE A 759 -54.42 -25.67 -3.35
N SER A 760 -55.05 -25.33 -4.48
CA SER A 760 -54.33 -24.85 -5.67
C SER A 760 -53.51 -23.56 -5.46
N PRO A 761 -54.03 -22.50 -4.81
CA PRO A 761 -53.21 -21.31 -4.53
C PRO A 761 -52.08 -21.57 -3.52
N VAL A 762 -52.21 -22.59 -2.65
CA VAL A 762 -51.15 -23.00 -1.73
C VAL A 762 -50.00 -23.69 -2.47
N GLU A 763 -50.31 -24.56 -3.42
CA GLU A 763 -49.29 -25.21 -4.26
C GLU A 763 -48.57 -24.16 -5.11
N GLN A 764 -49.31 -23.25 -5.75
CA GLN A 764 -48.76 -22.12 -6.49
C GLN A 764 -47.88 -21.20 -5.62
N ALA A 765 -48.21 -21.03 -4.33
CA ALA A 765 -47.36 -20.28 -3.41
C ALA A 765 -45.98 -20.93 -3.27
N TYR A 766 -45.91 -22.26 -3.09
CA TYR A 766 -44.62 -22.98 -3.03
C TYR A 766 -43.87 -22.98 -4.36
N ASP A 767 -44.57 -23.02 -5.49
CA ASP A 767 -43.96 -22.91 -6.82
C ASP A 767 -43.32 -21.53 -7.02
N VAL A 768 -43.99 -20.45 -6.59
CA VAL A 768 -43.42 -19.10 -6.54
C VAL A 768 -42.22 -19.04 -5.60
N LEU A 769 -42.32 -19.63 -4.40
CA LEU A 769 -41.23 -19.65 -3.43
C LEU A 769 -40.00 -20.41 -3.95
N ALA A 770 -40.18 -21.44 -4.78
CA ALA A 770 -39.07 -22.16 -5.42
C ALA A 770 -38.23 -21.26 -6.35
N LEU A 771 -38.82 -20.21 -6.93
CA LEU A 771 -38.10 -19.20 -7.72
C LEU A 771 -37.11 -18.36 -6.87
N ALA A 772 -37.14 -18.46 -5.55
CA ALA A 772 -36.14 -17.86 -4.68
C ALA A 772 -34.78 -18.60 -4.71
N ALA A 773 -34.72 -19.88 -5.08
CA ALA A 773 -33.47 -20.65 -5.03
C ALA A 773 -32.35 -20.07 -5.93
N PRO A 774 -32.62 -19.70 -7.21
CA PRO A 774 -31.64 -19.04 -8.08
C PRO A 774 -31.23 -17.63 -7.62
N VAL A 775 -31.95 -17.05 -6.66
CA VAL A 775 -31.65 -15.72 -6.08
C VAL A 775 -30.81 -15.87 -4.82
N LEU A 776 -31.27 -16.69 -3.87
CA LEU A 776 -30.64 -16.87 -2.55
C LEU A 776 -29.29 -17.61 -2.60
N ILE A 777 -29.12 -18.58 -3.50
CA ILE A 777 -27.88 -19.37 -3.57
C ILE A 777 -26.69 -18.55 -4.12
N PRO A 778 -26.81 -17.81 -5.26
CA PRO A 778 -25.76 -16.87 -5.66
C PRO A 778 -25.52 -15.79 -4.61
N ARG A 779 -26.59 -15.29 -3.95
CA ARG A 779 -26.49 -14.28 -2.89
C ARG A 779 -25.58 -14.70 -1.73
N LEU A 780 -25.52 -15.99 -1.39
CA LEU A 780 -24.55 -16.55 -0.44
C LEU A 780 -23.10 -16.42 -0.92
N ALA A 781 -22.82 -16.70 -2.19
CA ALA A 781 -21.47 -16.58 -2.76
C ALA A 781 -20.96 -15.14 -2.71
N PHE A 782 -21.82 -14.15 -3.05
CA PHE A 782 -21.50 -12.73 -2.90
C PHE A 782 -21.26 -12.34 -1.43
N ASN A 783 -21.90 -12.99 -0.46
CA ASN A 783 -21.65 -12.75 0.97
C ASN A 783 -20.31 -13.33 1.47
N LEU A 784 -19.84 -14.44 0.90
CA LEU A 784 -18.57 -15.07 1.27
C LEU A 784 -17.36 -14.44 0.58
N LEU A 785 -17.54 -13.86 -0.61
CA LEU A 785 -16.45 -13.38 -1.48
C LEU A 785 -16.47 -11.85 -1.70
N ARG A 786 -17.04 -11.09 -0.77
CA ARG A 786 -17.24 -9.62 -0.84
C ARG A 786 -15.99 -8.81 -1.24
N ASP A 787 -14.80 -9.25 -0.81
CA ASP A 787 -13.53 -8.53 -1.03
C ASP A 787 -12.74 -8.99 -2.28
N ASN A 788 -13.30 -9.90 -3.10
CA ASN A 788 -12.59 -10.43 -4.29
C ASN A 788 -12.79 -9.52 -5.53
N LEU A 789 -11.68 -9.14 -6.15
CA LEU A 789 -11.60 -8.29 -7.35
C LEU A 789 -12.52 -8.73 -8.51
N VAL A 790 -12.75 -10.03 -8.68
CA VAL A 790 -13.65 -10.56 -9.73
C VAL A 790 -15.10 -10.10 -9.51
N PHE A 791 -15.55 -10.04 -8.26
CA PHE A 791 -16.87 -9.51 -7.93
C PHE A 791 -16.90 -7.98 -7.97
N LEU A 792 -15.78 -7.32 -7.69
CA LEU A 792 -15.62 -5.87 -7.80
C LEU A 792 -15.82 -5.37 -9.25
N SER A 793 -15.25 -6.09 -10.23
CA SER A 793 -15.28 -5.77 -11.66
C SER A 793 -16.60 -6.17 -12.34
N LEU A 794 -17.24 -7.26 -11.89
CA LEU A 794 -18.55 -7.70 -12.36
C LEU A 794 -19.59 -6.56 -12.30
N ARG A 795 -19.48 -5.64 -11.32
CA ARG A 795 -20.38 -4.47 -11.21
C ARG A 795 -20.38 -3.59 -12.45
N SER A 796 -19.21 -3.23 -12.95
CA SER A 796 -19.08 -2.35 -14.11
C SER A 796 -19.42 -3.11 -15.39
N MET A 797 -18.96 -4.35 -15.48
CA MET A 797 -19.25 -5.26 -16.59
C MET A 797 -20.75 -5.54 -16.77
N MET A 798 -21.56 -5.51 -15.71
CA MET A 798 -23.02 -5.69 -15.79
C MET A 798 -23.73 -4.53 -16.50
N ALA A 799 -23.23 -3.29 -16.40
CA ALA A 799 -23.81 -2.15 -17.12
C ALA A 799 -23.53 -2.27 -18.63
N ASP A 800 -22.28 -2.57 -18.97
CA ASP A 800 -21.82 -2.86 -20.33
C ASP A 800 -22.61 -4.03 -20.96
N PHE A 801 -22.75 -5.13 -20.21
CA PHE A 801 -23.54 -6.30 -20.59
C PHE A 801 -25.02 -5.95 -20.80
N PHE A 802 -25.63 -5.18 -19.90
CA PHE A 802 -27.05 -4.82 -20.00
C PHE A 802 -27.32 -3.89 -21.20
N PHE A 803 -26.46 -2.90 -21.43
CA PHE A 803 -26.55 -2.02 -22.59
C PHE A 803 -26.45 -2.79 -23.91
N LEU A 804 -25.46 -3.68 -24.02
CA LEU A 804 -25.30 -4.51 -25.23
C LEU A 804 -26.43 -5.53 -25.38
N THR A 805 -26.95 -6.08 -24.28
CA THR A 805 -28.11 -6.98 -24.28
C THR A 805 -29.38 -6.24 -24.71
N ALA A 806 -29.57 -4.98 -24.31
CA ALA A 806 -30.69 -4.15 -24.75
C ALA A 806 -30.60 -3.83 -26.25
N LEU A 807 -29.40 -3.50 -26.75
CA LEU A 807 -29.16 -3.30 -28.19
C LEU A 807 -29.37 -4.60 -28.99
N SER A 808 -28.87 -5.72 -28.49
CA SER A 808 -29.13 -7.07 -29.03
C SER A 808 -30.62 -7.37 -29.09
N ALA A 809 -31.36 -7.14 -28.01
CA ALA A 809 -32.80 -7.37 -27.94
C ALA A 809 -33.58 -6.47 -28.92
N TRP A 810 -33.13 -5.22 -29.12
CA TRP A 810 -33.69 -4.31 -30.12
C TRP A 810 -33.47 -4.83 -31.55
N CYS A 811 -32.25 -5.29 -31.87
CA CYS A 811 -31.97 -5.93 -33.15
C CYS A 811 -32.75 -7.23 -33.34
N PHE A 812 -32.80 -8.08 -32.32
CA PHE A 812 -33.60 -9.32 -32.28
C PHE A 812 -35.06 -9.04 -32.60
N PHE A 813 -35.66 -8.00 -32.00
CA PHE A 813 -37.03 -7.59 -32.27
C PHE A 813 -37.25 -7.20 -33.75
N GLY A 814 -36.30 -6.48 -34.35
CA GLY A 814 -36.32 -6.17 -35.79
C GLY A 814 -36.27 -7.40 -36.69
N PHE A 815 -35.36 -8.34 -36.43
CA PHE A 815 -35.27 -9.61 -37.17
C PHE A 815 -36.53 -10.48 -36.96
N MET A 816 -37.08 -10.50 -35.75
CA MET A 816 -38.30 -11.23 -35.41
C MET A 816 -39.53 -10.67 -36.14
N LEU A 817 -39.68 -9.34 -36.22
CA LEU A 817 -40.73 -8.70 -37.02
C LEU A 817 -40.58 -9.01 -38.51
N SER A 818 -39.35 -8.98 -39.04
CA SER A 818 -39.08 -9.33 -40.44
C SER A 818 -39.52 -10.76 -40.78
N LEU A 819 -39.21 -11.74 -39.92
CA LEU A 819 -39.64 -13.13 -40.10
C LEU A 819 -41.14 -13.32 -39.88
N LEU A 820 -41.75 -12.59 -38.93
CA LEU A 820 -43.19 -12.64 -38.68
C LEU A 820 -44.00 -12.15 -39.89
N TRP A 821 -43.60 -11.04 -40.51
CA TRP A 821 -44.25 -10.50 -41.70
C TRP A 821 -43.97 -11.34 -42.96
N LEU A 822 -42.74 -11.83 -43.12
CA LEU A 822 -42.38 -12.73 -44.23
C LEU A 822 -43.13 -14.07 -44.16
N GLY A 823 -43.51 -14.51 -42.95
CA GLY A 823 -44.22 -15.76 -42.73
C GLY A 823 -45.74 -15.69 -42.85
N GLU A 824 -46.36 -14.52 -43.02
CA GLU A 824 -47.82 -14.33 -43.13
C GLU A 824 -48.67 -15.07 -42.07
N GLY A 825 -48.13 -15.31 -40.88
CA GLY A 825 -48.81 -16.05 -39.79
C GLY A 825 -48.67 -17.58 -39.81
N THR A 826 -47.83 -18.15 -40.67
CA THR A 826 -47.49 -19.60 -40.71
C THR A 826 -47.05 -20.17 -39.35
N HIS A 827 -46.29 -19.40 -38.58
CA HIS A 827 -45.76 -19.81 -37.27
C HIS A 827 -46.12 -18.78 -36.19
N GLN A 828 -46.43 -19.27 -34.97
CA GLN A 828 -46.68 -18.40 -33.83
C GLN A 828 -45.41 -17.65 -33.42
N LEU A 829 -45.58 -16.40 -32.95
CA LEU A 829 -44.49 -15.52 -32.51
C LEU A 829 -43.53 -16.24 -31.55
N VAL A 830 -44.06 -16.94 -30.55
CA VAL A 830 -43.28 -17.69 -29.54
C VAL A 830 -42.38 -18.76 -30.18
N THR A 831 -42.83 -19.42 -31.24
CA THR A 831 -42.05 -20.43 -31.97
C THR A 831 -40.90 -19.79 -32.74
N ILE A 832 -41.16 -18.66 -33.42
CA ILE A 832 -40.13 -17.89 -34.14
C ILE A 832 -39.08 -17.37 -33.16
N SER A 833 -39.51 -16.74 -32.05
CA SER A 833 -38.61 -16.27 -30.99
C SER A 833 -37.77 -17.41 -30.42
N LYS A 834 -38.34 -18.59 -30.19
CA LYS A 834 -37.63 -19.77 -29.68
C LYS A 834 -36.51 -20.21 -30.62
N TRP A 835 -36.78 -20.31 -31.93
CA TRP A 835 -35.76 -20.68 -32.92
C TRP A 835 -34.63 -19.65 -32.99
N MET A 836 -34.96 -18.35 -32.96
CA MET A 836 -33.96 -17.28 -32.94
C MET A 836 -33.11 -17.31 -31.65
N ILE A 837 -33.71 -17.55 -30.49
CA ILE A 837 -32.97 -17.68 -29.21
C ILE A 837 -32.01 -18.87 -29.25
N TYR A 838 -32.40 -20.00 -29.83
CA TYR A 838 -31.53 -21.17 -29.94
C TYR A 838 -30.34 -20.92 -30.87
N ILE A 839 -30.52 -20.18 -31.97
CA ILE A 839 -29.44 -19.75 -32.86
C ILE A 839 -28.50 -18.75 -32.18
N TRP A 840 -29.06 -17.81 -31.40
CA TRP A 840 -28.31 -16.80 -30.63
C TRP A 840 -27.39 -17.41 -29.57
N PHE A 841 -27.81 -18.51 -28.93
CA PHE A 841 -26.97 -19.25 -27.98
C PHE A 841 -26.18 -20.40 -28.63
N GLY A 842 -26.25 -20.58 -29.95
CA GLY A 842 -25.59 -21.68 -30.67
C GLY A 842 -26.05 -23.09 -30.28
N LEU A 843 -27.24 -23.21 -29.69
CA LEU A 843 -27.78 -24.46 -29.16
C LEU A 843 -28.35 -25.38 -30.25
N ASP A 844 -28.85 -24.81 -31.35
CA ASP A 844 -29.52 -25.55 -32.42
C ASP A 844 -29.51 -24.77 -33.75
N GLY A 845 -29.41 -25.51 -34.86
CA GLY A 845 -29.53 -25.01 -36.23
C GLY A 845 -30.92 -25.14 -36.86
N THR A 846 -31.91 -25.73 -36.17
CA THR A 846 -33.28 -25.95 -36.70
C THR A 846 -33.92 -24.67 -37.24
N GLY A 847 -33.68 -23.50 -36.63
CA GLY A 847 -34.20 -22.23 -37.14
C GLY A 847 -33.71 -21.87 -38.55
N ILE A 848 -32.49 -22.26 -38.92
CA ILE A 848 -31.96 -22.08 -40.29
C ILE A 848 -32.63 -23.09 -41.24
N GLN A 849 -32.81 -24.34 -40.83
CA GLN A 849 -33.48 -25.35 -41.66
C GLN A 849 -34.95 -24.97 -41.94
N ARG A 850 -35.69 -24.58 -40.89
CA ARG A 850 -37.09 -24.13 -40.96
C ARG A 850 -37.26 -22.75 -41.60
N SER A 851 -36.20 -21.97 -41.75
CA SER A 851 -36.31 -20.63 -42.34
C SER A 851 -36.80 -20.64 -43.81
N THR A 852 -36.60 -21.75 -44.52
CA THR A 852 -37.13 -21.97 -45.87
C THR A 852 -38.67 -21.99 -45.94
N GLU A 853 -39.34 -22.25 -44.81
CA GLU A 853 -40.81 -22.28 -44.71
C GLU A 853 -41.45 -20.88 -44.73
N PHE A 854 -40.70 -19.84 -44.33
CA PHE A 854 -41.18 -18.45 -44.47
C PHE A 854 -41.08 -17.99 -45.92
N HIS A 855 -39.90 -18.16 -46.53
CA HIS A 855 -39.66 -17.89 -47.94
C HIS A 855 -38.36 -18.55 -48.38
N TRP A 856 -38.36 -19.22 -49.53
CA TRP A 856 -37.23 -20.05 -50.03
C TRP A 856 -35.86 -19.36 -50.02
N LEU A 857 -35.77 -18.08 -50.41
CA LEU A 857 -34.53 -17.28 -50.40
C LEU A 857 -34.39 -16.33 -49.18
N LEU A 858 -35.39 -15.47 -48.97
CA LEU A 858 -35.31 -14.39 -47.97
C LEU A 858 -35.31 -14.91 -46.53
N GLY A 859 -36.04 -15.99 -46.22
CA GLY A 859 -36.06 -16.57 -44.86
C GLY A 859 -34.68 -17.03 -44.40
N PRO A 860 -33.98 -17.90 -45.17
CA PRO A 860 -32.60 -18.27 -44.88
C PRO A 860 -31.64 -17.09 -44.85
N SER A 861 -31.78 -16.14 -45.77
CA SER A 861 -30.92 -14.94 -45.82
C SER A 861 -31.02 -14.10 -44.54
N VAL A 862 -32.25 -13.84 -44.07
CA VAL A 862 -32.51 -13.08 -42.83
C VAL A 862 -32.04 -13.85 -41.60
N MET A 863 -32.25 -15.17 -41.56
CA MET A 863 -31.84 -16.00 -40.42
C MET A 863 -30.30 -16.14 -40.32
N VAL A 864 -29.60 -16.27 -41.46
CA VAL A 864 -28.13 -16.31 -41.51
C VAL A 864 -27.53 -14.94 -41.17
N ALA A 865 -28.12 -13.84 -41.64
CA ALA A 865 -27.70 -12.49 -41.27
C ALA A 865 -27.85 -12.24 -39.75
N PHE A 866 -28.96 -12.68 -39.15
CA PHE A 866 -29.16 -12.64 -37.70
C PHE A 866 -28.11 -13.49 -36.96
N ALA A 867 -27.85 -14.72 -37.39
CA ALA A 867 -26.85 -15.61 -36.79
C ALA A 867 -25.43 -15.00 -36.85
N PHE A 868 -25.07 -14.39 -37.97
CA PHE A 868 -23.78 -13.71 -38.16
C PHE A 868 -23.65 -12.47 -37.27
N LEU A 869 -24.67 -11.61 -37.21
CA LEU A 869 -24.65 -10.44 -36.34
C LEU A 869 -24.61 -10.83 -34.85
N GLY A 870 -25.37 -11.84 -34.44
CA GLY A 870 -25.34 -12.37 -33.07
C GLY A 870 -23.98 -12.94 -32.69
N ASN A 871 -23.58 -14.02 -33.36
CA ASN A 871 -22.45 -14.84 -32.94
C ASN A 871 -21.09 -14.26 -33.34
N THR A 872 -21.03 -13.43 -34.39
CA THR A 872 -19.78 -12.76 -34.79
C THR A 872 -19.69 -11.36 -34.17
N LEU A 873 -20.66 -10.47 -34.42
CA LEU A 873 -20.53 -9.06 -34.03
C LEU A 873 -20.83 -8.83 -32.54
N PHE A 874 -22.02 -9.20 -32.05
CA PHE A 874 -22.41 -8.93 -30.66
C PHE A 874 -21.56 -9.70 -29.66
N LEU A 875 -21.22 -10.98 -29.94
CA LEU A 875 -20.36 -11.75 -29.05
C LEU A 875 -18.92 -11.20 -28.98
N THR A 876 -18.32 -10.77 -30.10
CA THR A 876 -16.96 -10.21 -30.08
C THR A 876 -16.91 -8.82 -29.43
N ILE A 877 -17.90 -7.97 -29.67
CA ILE A 877 -18.06 -6.69 -28.95
C ILE A 877 -18.21 -6.96 -27.45
N LEU A 878 -19.02 -7.95 -27.05
CA LEU A 878 -19.20 -8.28 -25.64
C LEU A 878 -17.89 -8.71 -24.98
N VAL A 879 -17.17 -9.68 -25.58
CA VAL A 879 -15.90 -10.17 -25.04
C VAL A 879 -14.85 -9.06 -25.00
N SER A 880 -14.77 -8.21 -26.03
CA SER A 880 -13.85 -7.07 -26.09
C SER A 880 -14.14 -6.04 -25.00
N MET A 881 -15.40 -5.63 -24.85
CA MET A 881 -15.83 -4.65 -23.85
C MET A 881 -15.64 -5.17 -22.43
N LEU A 882 -16.06 -6.41 -22.15
CA LEU A 882 -15.83 -7.06 -20.85
C LEU A 882 -14.32 -7.15 -20.52
N SER A 883 -13.48 -7.52 -21.49
CA SER A 883 -12.03 -7.61 -21.32
C SER A 883 -11.37 -6.26 -21.03
N ASN A 884 -11.77 -5.20 -21.76
CA ASN A 884 -11.27 -3.84 -21.56
C ASN A 884 -11.72 -3.28 -20.19
N THR A 885 -13.02 -3.38 -19.87
CA THR A 885 -13.57 -2.96 -18.57
C THR A 885 -12.93 -3.72 -17.41
N PHE A 886 -12.73 -5.04 -17.54
CA PHE A 886 -11.99 -5.82 -16.54
C PHE A 886 -10.55 -5.34 -16.37
N SER A 887 -9.83 -5.10 -17.47
CA SER A 887 -8.43 -4.65 -17.44
C SER A 887 -8.26 -3.30 -16.75
N ASN A 888 -9.13 -2.33 -17.06
CA ASN A 888 -9.09 -0.99 -16.46
C ASN A 888 -9.41 -1.00 -14.95
N ILE A 889 -10.33 -1.87 -14.53
CA ILE A 889 -10.67 -2.06 -13.11
C ILE A 889 -9.56 -2.81 -12.37
N SER A 890 -8.94 -3.81 -13.01
CA SER A 890 -7.81 -4.55 -12.46
C SER A 890 -6.60 -3.65 -12.22
N ALA A 891 -6.29 -2.72 -13.15
CA ALA A 891 -5.23 -1.74 -12.99
C ALA A 891 -5.44 -0.81 -11.78
N ASN A 892 -6.69 -0.41 -11.50
CA ASN A 892 -7.06 0.49 -10.40
C ASN A 892 -7.61 -0.23 -9.15
N ALA A 893 -7.47 -1.57 -9.10
CA ALA A 893 -8.14 -2.46 -8.13
C ALA A 893 -7.97 -2.03 -6.67
N THR A 894 -6.74 -1.64 -6.28
CA THR A 894 -6.39 -1.29 -4.90
C THR A 894 -7.08 -0.01 -4.45
N HIS A 895 -7.05 1.03 -5.29
CA HIS A 895 -7.67 2.33 -5.01
C HIS A 895 -9.20 2.22 -4.96
N GLU A 896 -9.81 1.51 -5.91
CA GLU A 896 -11.25 1.24 -5.94
C GLU A 896 -11.70 0.40 -4.73
N THR A 897 -10.92 -0.61 -4.31
CA THR A 897 -11.24 -1.43 -3.12
C THR A 897 -11.16 -0.60 -1.84
N MET A 898 -10.14 0.23 -1.67
CA MET A 898 -10.00 1.12 -0.52
C MET A 898 -11.08 2.21 -0.48
N PHE A 899 -11.48 2.72 -1.64
CA PHE A 899 -12.61 3.65 -1.80
C PHE A 899 -13.92 2.98 -1.33
N ARG A 900 -14.31 1.83 -1.91
CA ARG A 900 -15.55 1.14 -1.51
C ARG A 900 -15.55 0.74 -0.04
N ARG A 901 -14.41 0.34 0.53
CA ARG A 901 -14.28 0.09 1.97
C ARG A 901 -14.58 1.33 2.81
N ALA A 902 -14.16 2.52 2.38
CA ALA A 902 -14.49 3.78 3.06
C ALA A 902 -15.98 4.11 2.98
N VAL A 903 -16.59 3.95 1.80
CA VAL A 903 -18.04 4.14 1.57
C VAL A 903 -18.86 3.23 2.49
N LEU A 904 -18.66 1.91 2.40
CA LEU A 904 -19.39 0.90 3.19
C LEU A 904 -19.16 1.07 4.71
N THR A 905 -17.98 1.52 5.11
CA THR A 905 -17.70 1.82 6.53
C THR A 905 -18.52 3.00 7.02
N LEU A 906 -18.65 4.07 6.22
CA LEU A 906 -19.34 5.29 6.62
C LEU A 906 -20.87 5.14 6.55
N GLU A 907 -21.39 4.46 5.53
CA GLU A 907 -22.79 4.00 5.45
C GLU A 907 -23.14 3.13 6.66
N GLY A 908 -22.25 2.18 7.01
CA GLY A 908 -22.41 1.31 8.16
C GLY A 908 -22.58 2.05 9.49
N VAL A 909 -21.92 3.20 9.68
CA VAL A 909 -22.05 4.03 10.89
C VAL A 909 -23.30 4.91 10.85
N LYS A 910 -23.71 5.42 9.69
CA LYS A 910 -24.93 6.26 9.49
C LYS A 910 -26.25 5.50 9.63
N ALA A 911 -26.26 4.39 10.36
CA ALA A 911 -27.41 3.50 10.49
C ALA A 911 -28.44 4.04 11.48
N ASP A 912 -29.72 3.92 11.12
CA ASP A 912 -30.87 4.15 12.00
C ASP A 912 -30.83 3.24 13.26
N ALA A 913 -31.42 3.68 14.37
CA ALA A 913 -31.56 2.88 15.57
C ALA A 913 -32.43 1.61 15.37
N VAL A 914 -33.24 1.54 14.31
CA VAL A 914 -33.96 0.32 13.90
C VAL A 914 -33.00 -0.87 13.73
N PHE A 915 -31.79 -0.67 13.19
CA PHE A 915 -30.79 -1.73 12.99
C PHE A 915 -30.21 -2.30 14.30
N ALA A 916 -30.42 -1.63 15.43
CA ALA A 916 -30.08 -2.17 16.75
C ALA A 916 -30.98 -3.35 17.15
N TYR A 917 -32.11 -3.55 16.46
CA TYR A 917 -33.00 -4.69 16.61
C TYR A 917 -32.73 -5.67 15.48
N GLN A 918 -32.32 -6.88 15.81
CA GLN A 918 -32.07 -7.94 14.83
C GLN A 918 -33.40 -8.60 14.42
N PRO A 919 -33.59 -9.04 13.16
CA PRO A 919 -34.75 -9.84 12.78
C PRO A 919 -34.90 -11.08 13.68
N PRO A 920 -36.12 -11.42 14.14
CA PRO A 920 -37.41 -10.78 13.84
C PRO A 920 -37.81 -9.65 14.82
N PHE A 921 -36.97 -9.31 15.80
CA PHE A 921 -37.31 -8.34 16.86
C PHE A 921 -37.48 -6.89 16.37
N ASN A 922 -36.95 -6.57 15.18
CA ASN A 922 -37.15 -5.27 14.53
C ASN A 922 -38.63 -4.98 14.18
N ILE A 923 -39.43 -6.03 13.91
CA ILE A 923 -40.88 -5.92 13.73
C ILE A 923 -41.50 -5.27 14.97
N VAL A 924 -41.23 -5.86 16.15
CA VAL A 924 -41.73 -5.35 17.44
C VAL A 924 -41.22 -3.92 17.68
N ALA A 925 -39.96 -3.63 17.33
CA ALA A 925 -39.39 -2.30 17.50
C ALA A 925 -40.14 -1.22 16.71
N VAL A 926 -40.44 -1.45 15.43
CA VAL A 926 -41.18 -0.48 14.60
C VAL A 926 -42.62 -0.31 15.11
N PHE A 927 -43.35 -1.41 15.30
CA PHE A 927 -44.77 -1.33 15.70
C PHE A 927 -44.97 -0.85 17.15
N LEU A 928 -44.00 -1.01 18.04
CA LEU A 928 -44.08 -0.54 19.44
C LEU A 928 -43.51 0.86 19.64
N PHE A 929 -42.31 1.16 19.11
CA PHE A 929 -41.62 2.42 19.42
C PHE A 929 -42.05 3.60 18.56
N VAL A 930 -42.44 3.39 17.29
CA VAL A 930 -42.90 4.51 16.44
C VAL A 930 -44.16 5.18 17.02
N PRO A 931 -45.19 4.47 17.48
CA PRO A 931 -46.32 5.10 18.18
C PRO A 931 -45.92 5.71 19.53
N LEU A 932 -45.03 5.05 20.29
CA LEU A 932 -44.62 5.49 21.62
C LEU A 932 -43.91 6.88 21.60
N LYS A 933 -43.25 7.23 20.50
CA LYS A 933 -42.64 8.56 20.26
C LYS A 933 -43.64 9.71 20.46
N PHE A 934 -44.91 9.52 20.10
CA PHE A 934 -45.94 10.55 20.24
C PHE A 934 -46.55 10.64 21.64
N VAL A 935 -46.34 9.62 22.48
CA VAL A 935 -46.91 9.51 23.83
C VAL A 935 -45.90 9.91 24.92
N VAL A 936 -44.60 9.76 24.66
CA VAL A 936 -43.54 9.82 25.68
C VAL A 936 -42.49 10.89 25.38
N SER A 937 -42.12 11.69 26.39
CA SER A 937 -41.05 12.69 26.26
C SER A 937 -39.72 12.10 25.74
N PRO A 938 -38.91 12.83 24.95
CA PRO A 938 -37.68 12.31 24.35
C PRO A 938 -36.69 11.66 25.35
N ARG A 939 -36.63 12.20 26.58
CA ARG A 939 -35.81 11.66 27.68
C ARG A 939 -36.24 10.27 28.13
N TRP A 940 -37.55 10.02 28.22
CA TRP A 940 -38.09 8.72 28.60
C TRP A 940 -38.09 7.75 27.41
N PHE A 941 -38.35 8.25 26.21
CA PHE A 941 -38.22 7.48 24.96
C PHE A 941 -36.83 6.87 24.84
N HIS A 942 -35.77 7.69 24.94
CA HIS A 942 -34.37 7.22 24.96
C HIS A 942 -34.10 6.17 26.06
N LYS A 943 -34.62 6.35 27.28
CA LYS A 943 -34.45 5.36 28.37
C LYS A 943 -35.10 4.01 28.06
N ILE A 944 -36.34 4.02 27.56
CA ILE A 944 -37.10 2.81 27.22
C ILE A 944 -36.41 2.10 26.04
N HIS A 945 -36.03 2.85 25.01
CA HIS A 945 -35.29 2.37 23.86
C HIS A 945 -33.96 1.68 24.26
N VAL A 946 -33.13 2.37 25.04
CA VAL A 946 -31.86 1.84 25.59
C VAL A 946 -32.07 0.57 26.42
N ALA A 947 -33.16 0.48 27.19
CA ALA A 947 -33.46 -0.72 27.98
C ALA A 947 -33.88 -1.90 27.08
N ALA A 948 -34.72 -1.65 26.07
CA ALA A 948 -35.20 -2.67 25.14
C ALA A 948 -34.06 -3.26 24.27
N VAL A 949 -33.22 -2.41 23.66
CA VAL A 949 -32.06 -2.85 22.86
C VAL A 949 -31.13 -3.73 23.70
N LYS A 950 -30.85 -3.35 24.95
CA LYS A 950 -29.99 -4.12 25.86
C LYS A 950 -30.60 -5.43 26.31
N PHE A 951 -31.92 -5.48 26.50
CA PHE A 951 -32.62 -6.70 26.91
C PHE A 951 -32.66 -7.73 25.77
N LEU A 952 -33.12 -7.32 24.59
CA LEU A 952 -33.25 -8.20 23.42
C LEU A 952 -31.89 -8.71 22.93
N ASN A 953 -30.87 -7.86 22.91
CA ASN A 953 -29.52 -8.21 22.47
C ASN A 953 -28.59 -8.65 23.63
N LEU A 954 -29.09 -8.91 24.84
CA LEU A 954 -28.25 -9.25 26.00
C LEU A 954 -27.23 -10.37 25.75
N PRO A 955 -27.59 -11.55 25.19
CA PRO A 955 -26.60 -12.60 24.93
C PRO A 955 -25.57 -12.17 23.88
N LEU A 956 -26.01 -11.47 22.83
CA LEU A 956 -25.13 -10.99 21.76
C LEU A 956 -24.13 -9.92 22.26
N LEU A 957 -24.60 -8.96 23.04
CA LEU A 957 -23.76 -7.92 23.66
C LEU A 957 -22.72 -8.53 24.62
N LEU A 958 -23.10 -9.56 25.39
CA LEU A 958 -22.15 -10.30 26.23
C LEU A 958 -21.09 -11.04 25.40
N ILE A 959 -21.48 -11.70 24.31
CA ILE A 959 -20.54 -12.36 23.38
C ILE A 959 -19.56 -11.33 22.79
N ILE A 960 -20.06 -10.19 22.29
CA ILE A 960 -19.24 -9.10 21.75
C ILE A 960 -18.28 -8.57 22.82
N ALA A 961 -18.75 -8.24 24.03
CA ALA A 961 -17.92 -7.71 25.11
C ALA A 961 -16.82 -8.71 25.55
N VAL A 962 -17.13 -10.01 25.57
CA VAL A 962 -16.15 -11.07 25.87
C VAL A 962 -15.14 -11.22 24.73
N ALA A 963 -15.57 -11.20 23.46
CA ALA A 963 -14.71 -11.29 22.29
C ALA A 963 -13.75 -10.09 22.17
N GLU A 964 -14.25 -8.88 22.36
CA GLU A 964 -13.45 -7.64 22.34
C GLU A 964 -12.36 -7.65 23.42
N ARG A 965 -12.73 -8.01 24.66
CA ARG A 965 -11.80 -8.05 25.80
C ARG A 965 -10.81 -9.21 25.77
N ARG A 966 -11.07 -10.29 25.02
CA ARG A 966 -10.26 -11.53 25.06
C ARG A 966 -9.48 -11.84 23.79
N LEU A 967 -10.04 -11.57 22.61
CA LEU A 967 -9.45 -11.92 21.30
C LEU A 967 -9.00 -10.70 20.50
N LEU A 968 -9.83 -9.68 20.38
CA LEU A 968 -9.65 -8.63 19.36
C LEU A 968 -8.66 -7.53 19.76
N TRP A 969 -8.44 -7.29 21.06
CA TRP A 969 -7.56 -6.23 21.55
C TRP A 969 -6.33 -6.79 22.30
N PRO A 970 -5.10 -6.31 22.00
CA PRO A 970 -3.88 -6.68 22.72
C PRO A 970 -3.95 -6.28 24.22
N PRO A 971 -3.04 -6.79 25.07
CA PRO A 971 -2.97 -6.30 26.44
C PRO A 971 -2.48 -4.84 26.42
N ARG A 972 -2.96 -3.97 27.32
CA ARG A 972 -2.23 -2.72 27.63
C ARG A 972 -0.78 -3.10 27.92
N SER A 973 0.13 -2.31 27.38
CA SER A 973 1.53 -2.34 27.79
C SER A 973 1.65 -2.12 29.30
N PRO A 974 2.57 -2.81 29.99
CA PRO A 974 2.83 -2.53 31.41
C PRO A 974 3.18 -1.06 31.69
N TYR A 975 3.95 -0.42 30.80
CA TYR A 975 4.62 0.86 31.09
C TYR A 975 3.71 2.10 31.04
N GLU A 976 2.51 2.02 30.47
CA GLU A 976 1.52 3.11 30.59
C GLU A 976 0.86 3.13 31.99
N THR A 977 1.03 2.09 32.83
CA THR A 977 0.27 1.93 34.08
C THR A 977 1.07 2.05 35.38
N ASP A 978 2.41 2.12 35.33
CA ASP A 978 3.23 2.13 36.54
C ASP A 978 3.26 3.49 37.28
N ALA A 979 2.84 4.57 36.63
CA ALA A 979 2.64 5.88 37.27
C ALA A 979 1.48 5.89 38.29
N GLU A 980 0.43 5.09 38.07
CA GLU A 980 -0.80 5.13 38.88
C GLU A 980 -0.93 3.97 39.89
N ARG A 981 -0.10 2.92 39.79
CA ARG A 981 -0.32 1.64 40.50
C ARG A 981 0.45 1.39 41.80
N LYS A 982 1.07 2.41 42.39
CA LYS A 982 1.73 2.30 43.72
C LYS A 982 0.76 2.21 44.92
N ALA A 983 -0.41 1.59 44.77
CA ALA A 983 -1.33 1.29 45.87
C ALA A 983 -2.06 -0.05 45.66
N ALA A 984 -2.11 -0.84 46.75
CA ALA A 984 -2.81 -2.12 46.94
C ALA A 984 -2.20 -3.41 46.33
N THR A 985 -1.82 -4.32 47.25
CA THR A 985 -1.30 -5.68 47.05
C THR A 985 -2.45 -6.73 46.90
N PRO A 986 -2.17 -8.03 46.62
CA PRO A 986 -2.94 -8.79 45.62
C PRO A 986 -3.85 -9.90 46.19
N THR A 987 -4.55 -10.66 45.33
CA THR A 987 -4.40 -12.14 45.22
C THR A 987 -5.30 -12.83 44.16
N LYS A 988 -4.91 -14.08 43.82
CA LYS A 988 -5.73 -15.20 43.27
C LYS A 988 -6.38 -15.04 41.88
N SER A 989 -5.65 -15.47 40.84
CA SER A 989 -6.17 -16.42 39.82
C SER A 989 -5.04 -17.05 39.00
N GLN A 990 -4.47 -18.16 39.47
CA GLN A 990 -3.46 -18.94 38.72
C GLN A 990 -4.07 -20.00 37.79
N PHE A 991 -5.35 -20.35 37.97
CA PHE A 991 -6.01 -21.46 37.26
C PHE A 991 -6.13 -21.22 35.74
N TRP A 992 -6.47 -20.01 35.33
CA TRP A 992 -6.73 -19.66 33.92
C TRP A 992 -5.47 -19.36 33.09
N LYS A 993 -4.26 -19.39 33.68
CA LYS A 993 -3.00 -19.17 32.95
C LYS A 993 -2.57 -20.37 32.08
N LYS A 994 -3.18 -21.55 32.24
CA LYS A 994 -2.75 -22.79 31.58
C LYS A 994 -3.23 -22.97 30.12
N TRP A 995 -4.03 -22.03 29.58
CA TRP A 995 -4.75 -22.18 28.30
C TRP A 995 -4.61 -20.97 27.34
N ARG A 996 -3.41 -20.39 27.20
CA ARG A 996 -3.12 -19.39 26.16
C ARG A 996 -1.71 -19.54 25.56
N LEU A 997 -1.61 -20.07 24.34
CA LEU A 997 -0.45 -19.83 23.46
C LEU A 997 -0.43 -18.35 23.06
N THR A 998 0.69 -17.63 23.17
CA THR A 998 0.78 -16.26 22.58
C THR A 998 2.18 -15.69 22.30
N VAL A 999 3.05 -16.41 21.56
CA VAL A 999 4.39 -15.92 21.15
C VAL A 999 4.36 -14.54 20.44
N HIS A 1000 3.36 -14.28 19.60
CA HIS A 1000 3.21 -12.97 18.92
C HIS A 1000 2.81 -11.80 19.83
N ARG A 1001 2.35 -12.06 21.06
CA ARG A 1001 1.93 -11.03 22.01
C ARG A 1001 3.13 -10.42 22.71
N ASP A 1002 4.10 -11.26 23.06
CA ASP A 1002 5.26 -10.88 23.84
C ASP A 1002 6.24 -10.05 22.99
N LEU A 1003 6.40 -10.39 21.70
CA LEU A 1003 7.14 -9.58 20.73
C LEU A 1003 6.51 -8.18 20.51
N ARG A 1004 5.18 -8.06 20.55
CA ARG A 1004 4.52 -6.73 20.49
C ARG A 1004 4.65 -5.97 21.81
N ALA A 1005 4.65 -6.67 22.94
CA ALA A 1005 4.77 -6.03 24.25
C ALA A 1005 6.07 -5.21 24.35
N VAL A 1006 7.20 -5.71 23.82
CA VAL A 1006 8.49 -4.99 23.77
C VAL A 1006 8.38 -3.60 23.12
N PHE A 1007 7.54 -3.42 22.10
CA PHE A 1007 7.39 -2.14 21.38
C PHE A 1007 6.21 -1.27 21.85
N GLN A 1008 5.32 -1.84 22.69
CA GLN A 1008 4.26 -1.08 23.33
C GLN A 1008 4.72 -0.54 24.70
N VAL A 1009 5.85 -1.05 25.19
CA VAL A 1009 6.58 -0.64 26.40
C VAL A 1009 7.46 0.57 26.07
N PRO A 1010 7.14 1.79 26.56
CA PRO A 1010 8.13 2.85 26.69
C PRO A 1010 9.42 2.33 27.36
N PRO A 1011 10.61 2.79 26.98
CA PRO A 1011 11.83 2.45 27.71
C PRO A 1011 11.79 3.03 29.16
N PRO A 1012 12.47 2.42 30.14
CA PRO A 1012 12.60 2.99 31.48
C PRO A 1012 13.24 4.38 31.45
N ASP A 1013 12.98 5.23 32.45
CA ASP A 1013 13.55 6.58 32.52
C ASP A 1013 15.08 6.60 32.37
N THR A 1014 15.81 5.60 32.88
CA THR A 1014 17.27 5.49 32.70
C THR A 1014 17.69 5.21 31.25
N VAL A 1015 16.86 4.50 30.48
CA VAL A 1015 17.09 4.26 29.05
C VAL A 1015 16.57 5.44 28.24
N HIS A 1016 15.57 6.18 28.73
CA HIS A 1016 15.23 7.49 28.19
C HIS A 1016 16.33 8.53 28.46
N ASP A 1017 17.05 8.47 29.58
CA ASP A 1017 18.21 9.30 29.87
C ASP A 1017 19.41 8.91 28.97
N ASP A 1018 19.70 7.61 28.80
CA ASP A 1018 20.73 7.14 27.85
C ASP A 1018 20.39 7.55 26.40
N ILE A 1019 19.11 7.45 26.00
CA ILE A 1019 18.63 7.94 24.69
C ILE A 1019 18.70 9.47 24.64
N ALA A 1020 18.33 10.20 25.70
CA ALA A 1020 18.35 11.65 25.76
C ALA A 1020 19.76 12.24 25.79
N VAL A 1021 20.78 11.49 26.24
CA VAL A 1021 22.19 11.88 26.09
C VAL A 1021 22.62 11.82 24.62
N ASP A 1022 22.14 10.85 23.83
CA ASP A 1022 22.30 10.84 22.37
C ASP A 1022 21.39 11.88 21.68
N ASP A 1023 20.19 12.11 22.22
CA ASP A 1023 19.21 13.07 21.67
C ASP A 1023 19.54 14.52 22.04
N ASP A 1024 20.32 14.80 23.08
CA ASP A 1024 20.82 16.16 23.38
C ASP A 1024 21.82 16.62 22.32
N LEU A 1025 22.61 15.70 21.75
CA LEU A 1025 23.45 15.99 20.57
C LEU A 1025 22.58 16.37 19.35
N THR A 1026 21.44 15.69 19.20
CA THR A 1026 20.45 15.92 18.13
C THR A 1026 19.64 17.20 18.37
N HIS A 1027 19.26 17.49 19.62
CA HIS A 1027 18.56 18.70 20.05
C HIS A 1027 19.47 19.93 19.99
N HIS A 1028 20.76 19.82 20.29
CA HIS A 1028 21.72 20.90 20.10
C HIS A 1028 21.94 21.26 18.62
N LEU A 1029 21.79 20.29 17.69
CA LEU A 1029 21.77 20.56 16.25
C LEU A 1029 20.46 21.23 15.81
N ILE A 1030 19.30 20.71 16.23
CA ILE A 1030 17.97 21.24 15.88
C ILE A 1030 17.75 22.65 16.45
N ARG A 1031 18.16 22.91 17.70
CA ARG A 1031 17.95 24.20 18.38
C ARG A 1031 18.78 25.33 17.77
N ARG A 1032 19.88 25.03 17.06
CA ARG A 1032 20.68 26.03 16.35
C ARG A 1032 20.04 26.49 15.03
N GLN A 1033 19.09 25.74 14.48
CA GLN A 1033 18.32 26.14 13.28
C GLN A 1033 17.04 26.94 13.61
N PHE A 1034 16.45 26.77 14.80
CA PHE A 1034 15.15 27.37 15.13
C PHE A 1034 15.04 27.98 16.55
N THR A 1035 15.82 29.02 16.84
CA THR A 1035 15.36 30.35 17.35
C THR A 1035 16.47 31.09 18.13
N GLY A 1036 16.70 32.35 17.74
CA GLY A 1036 17.70 33.22 18.36
C GLY A 1036 17.76 34.62 17.73
N LYS A 1037 16.61 35.25 17.48
CA LYS A 1037 16.57 36.65 17.01
C LYS A 1037 16.75 37.61 18.19
N THR A 1038 17.88 38.33 18.17
CA THR A 1038 18.05 39.77 18.50
C THR A 1038 17.21 40.41 19.63
N ASN A 1039 17.89 41.07 20.57
CA ASN A 1039 17.60 42.49 20.86
C ASN A 1039 18.80 43.24 21.50
N PRO A 1040 18.87 44.59 21.42
CA PRO A 1040 20.04 45.39 21.76
C PRO A 1040 20.00 45.97 23.19
N ASN A 1041 21.05 46.73 23.53
CA ASN A 1041 21.30 47.51 24.76
C ASN A 1041 21.87 46.74 25.97
N HIS A 1042 23.19 46.50 25.94
CA HIS A 1042 24.03 46.67 27.13
C HIS A 1042 25.48 47.02 26.74
N GLU A 1043 26.01 48.11 27.29
CA GLU A 1043 27.40 48.55 27.15
C GLU A 1043 28.35 47.86 28.17
N PRO A 1044 29.70 47.95 28.00
CA PRO A 1044 30.59 46.81 28.28
C PRO A 1044 31.37 46.86 29.60
N GLN A 1045 31.61 45.69 30.22
CA GLN A 1045 32.65 45.52 31.26
C GLN A 1045 33.36 44.14 31.24
N GLY A 1046 34.64 44.12 30.82
CA GLY A 1046 35.75 43.60 31.65
C GLY A 1046 36.18 42.11 31.69
N ARG A 1047 37.26 41.79 30.93
CA ARG A 1047 38.31 40.74 31.19
C ARG A 1047 37.89 39.25 31.07
N ARG A 1048 38.76 38.28 30.71
CA ARG A 1048 40.16 38.22 30.17
C ARG A 1048 40.31 36.88 29.38
N PRO A 1049 41.36 36.67 28.55
CA PRO A 1049 41.34 35.68 27.47
C PRO A 1049 41.81 34.26 27.85
N SER A 1050 41.32 33.25 27.10
CA SER A 1050 41.80 31.86 27.15
C SER A 1050 42.24 31.33 25.78
N ARG A 1051 43.48 31.68 25.40
CA ARG A 1051 44.45 30.83 24.69
C ARG A 1051 43.93 29.81 23.65
N ARG A 1052 43.29 30.28 22.56
CA ARG A 1052 43.29 29.55 21.27
C ARG A 1052 43.20 30.41 20.00
N ASP A 1053 42.91 31.72 20.12
CA ASP A 1053 43.02 32.67 19.01
C ASP A 1053 44.45 33.19 18.84
N SER A 1054 45.26 32.49 18.04
CA SER A 1054 46.52 33.04 17.51
C SER A 1054 47.06 32.25 16.31
N MET A 1055 46.34 32.25 15.19
CA MET A 1055 46.94 32.08 13.86
C MET A 1055 45.98 32.57 12.75
N PHE A 1056 46.52 33.36 11.82
CA PHE A 1056 45.90 33.94 10.60
C PHE A 1056 44.87 35.08 10.77
N PRO A 1057 45.28 36.35 10.54
CA PRO A 1057 44.40 37.49 10.41
C PRO A 1057 44.07 37.83 8.94
N GLY A 1058 42.88 38.40 8.72
CA GLY A 1058 42.59 39.25 7.55
C GLY A 1058 41.78 38.61 6.42
N ILE A 1059 40.52 39.03 6.29
CA ILE A 1059 39.94 39.74 5.13
C ILE A 1059 38.42 39.85 5.39
N SER A 1060 37.86 41.04 5.20
CA SER A 1060 36.43 41.31 5.38
C SER A 1060 35.87 42.14 4.22
N HIS A 1061 34.60 41.90 3.92
CA HIS A 1061 33.66 42.81 3.25
C HIS A 1061 33.74 42.99 1.72
N LYS A 1062 32.53 42.99 1.11
CA LYS A 1062 32.10 43.09 -0.32
C LYS A 1062 31.52 41.77 -0.83
N LEU A 1063 30.33 41.69 -1.45
CA LEU A 1063 29.33 42.71 -1.83
C LEU A 1063 27.90 42.25 -1.46
N GLN A 1064 26.98 43.21 -1.34
CA GLN A 1064 25.56 42.97 -1.14
C GLN A 1064 24.78 43.95 -2.03
N GLY A 1065 23.87 43.43 -2.88
CA GLY A 1065 22.87 44.21 -3.62
C GLY A 1065 23.08 44.33 -5.13
N SER A 1066 22.18 43.69 -5.90
CA SER A 1066 21.72 44.10 -7.24
C SER A 1066 20.72 43.08 -7.81
N PHE A 1067 19.41 43.35 -7.77
CA PHE A 1067 18.42 42.70 -8.63
C PHE A 1067 17.13 43.54 -8.72
N ALA A 1068 17.07 44.40 -9.74
CA ALA A 1068 15.87 44.94 -10.36
C ALA A 1068 16.34 45.72 -11.61
N GLU A 1069 15.81 45.38 -12.79
CA GLU A 1069 15.58 46.18 -14.01
C GLU A 1069 15.16 45.21 -15.16
N PRO A 1070 14.45 45.64 -16.23
CA PRO A 1070 13.63 44.75 -17.05
C PRO A 1070 13.91 44.82 -18.58
N GLU A 1071 15.00 44.22 -19.07
CA GLU A 1071 15.40 44.30 -20.50
C GLU A 1071 15.07 43.06 -21.36
N ASP A 1072 14.63 41.93 -20.79
CA ASP A 1072 14.56 40.62 -21.49
C ASP A 1072 13.44 40.46 -22.56
N PHE A 1073 12.58 41.46 -22.80
CA PHE A 1073 11.40 41.28 -23.66
C PHE A 1073 11.65 41.38 -25.18
N GLU A 1074 12.72 42.04 -25.64
CA GLU A 1074 13.05 42.08 -27.08
C GLU A 1074 13.76 40.80 -27.56
N ASP A 1075 14.62 40.20 -26.72
CA ASP A 1075 15.35 38.97 -27.10
C ASP A 1075 14.38 37.79 -27.35
N LEU A 1076 13.30 37.71 -26.56
CA LEU A 1076 12.30 36.64 -26.68
C LEU A 1076 11.57 36.63 -28.04
N ASN A 1077 11.19 37.81 -28.54
CA ASN A 1077 10.54 37.93 -29.85
C ASN A 1077 11.51 37.57 -30.99
N SER A 1078 12.80 37.88 -30.84
CA SER A 1078 13.82 37.48 -31.82
C SER A 1078 13.97 35.94 -31.89
N ARG A 1079 13.91 35.26 -30.75
CA ARG A 1079 13.98 33.79 -30.65
C ARG A 1079 12.77 33.11 -31.28
N ILE A 1080 11.56 33.63 -31.06
CA ILE A 1080 10.33 33.11 -31.68
C ILE A 1080 10.41 33.19 -33.22
N GLY A 1081 10.81 34.34 -33.77
CA GLY A 1081 10.99 34.52 -35.21
C GLY A 1081 12.14 33.71 -35.83
N ASN A 1082 13.05 33.15 -35.03
CA ASN A 1082 14.08 32.19 -35.47
C ASN A 1082 13.53 30.75 -35.46
N ILE A 1083 12.71 30.39 -34.47
CA ILE A 1083 12.06 29.06 -34.37
C ILE A 1083 11.09 28.85 -35.55
N GLU A 1084 10.26 29.84 -35.88
CA GLU A 1084 9.29 29.76 -36.99
C GLU A 1084 9.98 29.52 -38.36
N ARG A 1085 11.15 30.12 -38.57
CA ARG A 1085 11.99 29.88 -39.76
C ARG A 1085 12.63 28.49 -39.78
N SER A 1086 12.85 27.85 -38.62
CA SER A 1086 13.32 26.46 -38.56
C SER A 1086 12.21 25.46 -38.89
N MET A 1087 10.96 25.73 -38.46
CA MET A 1087 9.80 24.88 -38.77
C MET A 1087 9.52 24.84 -40.28
N ARG A 1088 9.47 25.99 -40.97
CA ARG A 1088 9.27 26.03 -42.43
C ARG A 1088 10.37 25.32 -43.22
N ARG A 1089 11.60 25.25 -42.69
CA ARG A 1089 12.70 24.45 -43.29
C ARG A 1089 12.50 22.95 -43.08
N MET A 1090 11.97 22.53 -41.93
CA MET A 1090 11.60 21.13 -41.70
C MET A 1090 10.43 20.70 -42.57
N GLU A 1091 9.40 21.53 -42.75
CA GLU A 1091 8.30 21.25 -43.69
C GLU A 1091 8.80 21.09 -45.13
N ALA A 1092 9.69 21.98 -45.59
CA ALA A 1092 10.30 21.86 -46.92
C ALA A 1092 11.14 20.58 -47.09
N MET A 1093 11.90 20.17 -46.07
CA MET A 1093 12.63 18.89 -46.08
C MET A 1093 11.69 17.68 -46.07
N LEU A 1094 10.61 17.73 -45.28
CA LEU A 1094 9.61 16.65 -45.23
C LEU A 1094 8.88 16.50 -46.57
N SER A 1095 8.58 17.60 -47.27
CA SER A 1095 8.00 17.55 -48.63
C SER A 1095 8.91 16.94 -49.70
N GLN A 1096 10.22 16.84 -49.44
CA GLN A 1096 11.18 16.16 -50.34
C GLN A 1096 11.40 14.68 -50.00
N LEU A 1097 10.89 14.20 -48.86
CA LEU A 1097 11.12 12.85 -48.34
C LEU A 1097 9.93 11.89 -48.51
N VAL A 1098 8.83 12.34 -49.13
CA VAL A 1098 7.64 11.53 -49.40
C VAL A 1098 7.41 11.46 -50.92
N PRO A 1099 7.58 10.28 -51.56
CA PRO A 1099 7.15 10.07 -52.93
C PRO A 1099 5.62 10.14 -53.04
N SER A 1100 5.12 10.68 -54.15
CA SER A 1100 3.70 10.68 -54.49
C SER A 1100 3.15 9.26 -54.59
N VAL A 1101 2.04 8.98 -53.90
CA VAL A 1101 1.39 7.65 -53.84
C VAL A 1101 0.65 7.30 -55.14
N GLU A 1102 0.72 8.16 -56.16
CA GLU A 1102 0.01 7.99 -57.44
C GLU A 1102 0.77 7.14 -58.47
N ASP A 1103 2.10 7.00 -58.36
CA ASP A 1103 2.90 6.19 -59.31
C ASP A 1103 2.98 4.70 -58.93
N ALA A 1104 2.60 4.31 -57.72
CA ALA A 1104 2.73 2.94 -57.22
C ALA A 1104 1.50 2.03 -57.48
N ILE A 1105 0.51 2.52 -58.24
CA ILE A 1105 -0.76 1.81 -58.52
C ILE A 1105 -0.91 1.44 -60.01
N ALA A 1106 0.08 1.79 -60.86
CA ALA A 1106 0.04 1.54 -62.30
C ALA A 1106 0.61 0.17 -62.74
N ASP A 1107 1.51 -0.44 -61.97
CA ASP A 1107 2.33 -1.60 -62.40
C ASP A 1107 1.83 -3.00 -61.96
N GLU A 1108 0.73 -3.11 -61.20
CA GLU A 1108 0.16 -4.43 -60.79
C GLU A 1108 -1.12 -4.82 -61.57
N MET A 1109 -1.37 -4.21 -62.74
CA MET A 1109 -2.57 -4.48 -63.56
C MET A 1109 -2.32 -4.93 -65.01
N ASP A 1110 -1.11 -5.38 -65.36
CA ASP A 1110 -0.87 -6.05 -66.65
C ASP A 1110 0.23 -7.14 -66.54
N GLU A 1111 -0.16 -8.40 -66.31
CA GLU A 1111 0.40 -9.60 -66.96
C GLU A 1111 -0.28 -10.90 -66.40
N SER A 1112 -1.46 -11.21 -66.92
CA SER A 1112 -2.09 -12.54 -66.73
C SER A 1112 -2.33 -13.23 -68.08
N GLY A 1113 -1.35 -14.03 -68.52
CA GLY A 1113 -1.40 -14.87 -69.72
C GLY A 1113 0.04 -15.27 -70.13
N THR A 1114 0.36 -16.50 -70.53
CA THR A 1114 -0.48 -17.64 -70.96
C THR A 1114 0.20 -18.99 -70.72
N LEU A 1115 -0.59 -19.98 -70.25
CA LEU A 1115 -0.62 -21.41 -70.62
C LEU A 1115 0.65 -22.14 -71.14
N GLY A 1116 0.94 -23.31 -70.56
CA GLY A 1116 1.67 -24.40 -71.24
C GLY A 1116 1.91 -25.64 -70.35
N GLY A 1117 1.42 -26.82 -70.76
CA GLY A 1117 1.44 -28.08 -69.99
C GLY A 1117 2.83 -28.60 -69.56
N GLY A 1118 2.97 -29.66 -68.76
CA GLY A 1118 2.04 -30.75 -68.44
C GLY A 1118 2.80 -32.10 -68.55
N THR A 1119 2.34 -33.17 -67.87
CA THR A 1119 2.94 -34.55 -67.86
C THR A 1119 4.37 -34.65 -67.28
N THR A 1120 4.86 -35.69 -66.58
CA THR A 1120 4.38 -36.98 -66.02
C THR A 1120 5.47 -37.46 -65.00
N THR A 1121 5.36 -38.45 -64.10
CA THR A 1121 4.35 -39.50 -63.76
C THR A 1121 4.68 -40.06 -62.36
N GLN A 1122 3.65 -40.42 -61.55
CA GLN A 1122 3.59 -41.62 -60.67
C GLN A 1122 4.63 -41.85 -59.53
N SER A 1123 4.38 -42.63 -58.48
CA SER A 1123 3.15 -43.15 -57.83
C SER A 1123 3.55 -44.00 -56.60
N SER A 1124 2.79 -43.95 -55.50
CA SER A 1124 2.58 -45.07 -54.54
C SER A 1124 3.79 -45.58 -53.70
N ALA A 1125 3.62 -46.28 -52.57
CA ALA A 1125 2.49 -46.40 -51.64
C ALA A 1125 2.96 -47.06 -50.31
N THR A 1126 2.51 -46.47 -49.18
CA THR A 1126 1.69 -47.09 -48.12
C THR A 1126 2.12 -48.39 -47.41
N LYS A 1127 2.14 -48.32 -46.06
CA LYS A 1127 1.90 -49.33 -44.98
C LYS A 1127 2.87 -49.09 -43.80
N LEU A 1128 2.55 -49.22 -42.51
CA LEU A 1128 1.35 -49.50 -41.69
C LEU A 1128 1.44 -48.58 -40.44
N VAL A 1129 0.37 -48.01 -39.90
CA VAL A 1129 -0.45 -48.55 -38.78
C VAL A 1129 0.37 -49.18 -37.66
N ASP A 1130 0.58 -48.43 -36.58
CA ASP A 1130 -0.23 -48.54 -35.34
C ASP A 1130 -0.61 -47.12 -34.86
#